data_AF-G3UGY4-F1
#
_entry.id   AF-G3UGY4-F1
#
_cell.length_a   1.000
_cell.length_b   1.000
_cell.length_c   1.000
_cell.angle_alpha   90.00
_cell.angle_beta   90.00
_cell.angle_gamma   90.00
#
_symmetry.space_group_name_H-M   'P 1'
#
loop_
_entity.id
_entity.type
_entity.pdbx_description
1 polymer ?
#
loop_
_entity_poly.entity_id
_entity_poly.type
_entity_poly.pdbx_seq_one_letter_code
_entity_poly.pdbx_strand_id
1 'polypeptide(L)'
;LKELCPGFFFDNVSLCCDVQQLRTLKDNLQLPLQFLSRCPSCFYNLMNLFCELTCSPQQSQFLNVTATNDYVDPVTNETKTNVEELQYYIGDSFANAMYNACRDVEAPSSNDKALGLLCGKDAKACNATNWIEYMFSKDNGQTPFTITPVFSAIHSTQFLPVDLPVLGMEPMNNATKGCDEAVDEVTGPCSCQDCSVVCGPKPQPPPPPAPWIIFGLDAIYLPLDLGQYFFFFVEVFFNTFLNLLLRLVSKGTQSKNQGSREASCCDPLGAAFEGCLRRLFTRWGVFCVRNPGCVVFFSLVFIGVCSSGLVFVRVTTNPIDLWSAPNSQGRREKEYFDMHFGPFFRTEQLIIRSPHTSKHIYQPYPSGTDVPFGPPLNIEILHQVLDLQTAIENITALCNNQTVMLRDICLAPLSPYNKNCTILSVLNYFQNSHSVLDHKVGDEFYTYADYHTHFLYCVRAPTSLNDTSLLHDPCLGTFGGPVFPWLVLGGYDDQNYNNATALVITFPVNNYYNDTEKLQRAQAWEREFINFVKNYENPNLTISFTAERSIEDELNRESSSDVLTIVISYAIMFFYISVALGHIKSCSRLLVDSKISLGVAGILIVLSSVACSLGIFSYVGIPLTLIVIEVIPFLVLAVGVDNIFILVQTYQRWPPV
;
A
#
# COMPACT_ATOMS: atom_id res chain seq x y z
N LEU A 1 5.22 45.00 -12.96
CA LEU A 1 6.03 45.79 -12.00
C LEU A 1 5.60 45.55 -10.56
N LYS A 2 4.45 46.09 -10.09
CA LYS A 2 3.98 45.92 -8.70
C LYS A 2 3.91 44.45 -8.22
N GLU A 3 3.58 43.53 -9.11
CA GLU A 3 3.49 42.09 -8.82
C GLU A 3 4.86 41.38 -8.74
N LEU A 4 5.82 41.73 -9.60
CA LEU A 4 7.10 41.00 -9.74
C LEU A 4 8.24 41.67 -8.97
N CYS A 5 8.32 43.00 -9.06
CA CYS A 5 9.39 43.81 -8.50
C CYS A 5 8.76 44.99 -7.73
N PRO A 6 8.07 44.73 -6.60
CA PRO A 6 7.41 45.79 -5.83
C PRO A 6 8.41 46.86 -5.34
N GLY A 7 9.67 46.47 -5.11
CA GLY A 7 10.76 47.37 -4.70
C GLY A 7 11.15 48.44 -5.71
N PHE A 8 10.64 48.42 -6.94
CA PHE A 8 10.85 49.50 -7.94
C PHE A 8 9.60 50.34 -8.20
N PHE A 9 8.51 50.09 -7.48
CA PHE A 9 7.25 50.81 -7.65
C PHE A 9 7.21 52.05 -6.73
N PHE A 10 7.76 53.17 -7.20
CA PHE A 10 7.75 54.48 -6.53
C PHE A 10 7.03 55.55 -7.39
N ASP A 11 6.74 56.73 -6.84
CA ASP A 11 5.96 57.79 -7.52
C ASP A 11 6.59 58.31 -8.84
N ASN A 12 7.89 58.13 -9.06
CA ASN A 12 8.57 58.45 -10.32
C ASN A 12 9.40 57.25 -10.80
N VAL A 13 8.85 56.48 -11.74
CA VAL A 13 9.42 55.20 -12.19
C VAL A 13 10.31 55.40 -13.42
N SER A 14 11.63 55.38 -13.22
CA SER A 14 12.61 55.21 -14.31
C SER A 14 13.15 53.77 -14.27
N LEU A 15 12.90 52.98 -15.30
CA LEU A 15 13.31 51.58 -15.41
C LEU A 15 14.03 51.31 -16.72
N CYS A 16 14.89 50.31 -16.74
CA CYS A 16 15.62 49.85 -17.92
C CYS A 16 14.95 48.68 -18.63
N CYS A 17 13.66 48.38 -18.33
CA CYS A 17 12.92 47.30 -18.97
C CYS A 17 11.57 47.75 -19.53
N ASP A 18 11.08 46.97 -20.50
CA ASP A 18 9.76 47.16 -21.10
C ASP A 18 8.70 46.18 -20.55
N VAL A 19 7.45 46.39 -20.97
CA VAL A 19 6.31 45.57 -20.54
C VAL A 19 6.40 44.14 -21.08
N GLN A 20 7.01 43.94 -22.24
CA GLN A 20 7.13 42.62 -22.86
C GLN A 20 8.16 41.77 -22.11
N GLN A 21 9.30 42.34 -21.75
CA GLN A 21 10.32 41.71 -20.90
C GLN A 21 9.75 41.29 -19.55
N LEU A 22 8.92 42.14 -18.92
CA LEU A 22 8.26 41.80 -17.67
C LEU A 22 7.25 40.65 -17.81
N ARG A 23 6.54 40.55 -18.94
CA ARG A 23 5.64 39.41 -19.22
C ARG A 23 6.43 38.13 -19.44
N THR A 24 7.46 38.18 -20.27
CA THR A 24 8.35 37.03 -20.50
C THR A 24 9.01 36.56 -19.19
N LEU A 25 9.44 37.49 -18.34
CA LEU A 25 9.99 37.16 -17.03
C LEU A 25 8.97 36.43 -16.14
N LYS A 26 7.71 36.89 -16.13
CA LYS A 26 6.62 36.23 -15.39
C LYS A 26 6.41 34.80 -15.87
N ASP A 27 6.38 34.59 -17.18
CA ASP A 27 6.14 33.28 -17.78
C ASP A 27 7.28 32.31 -17.43
N ASN A 28 8.53 32.77 -17.51
CA ASN A 28 9.71 31.96 -17.16
C ASN A 28 9.79 31.64 -15.65
N LEU A 29 9.29 32.52 -14.79
CA LEU A 29 9.29 32.32 -13.33
C LEU A 29 8.10 31.51 -12.81
N GLN A 30 7.17 31.10 -13.68
CA GLN A 30 5.97 30.37 -13.27
C GLN A 30 6.30 29.04 -12.56
N LEU A 31 7.31 28.30 -13.03
CA LEU A 31 7.73 27.04 -12.42
C LEU A 31 8.44 27.26 -11.06
N PRO A 32 9.49 28.10 -10.96
CA PRO A 32 10.09 28.45 -9.66
C PRO A 32 9.08 28.98 -8.65
N LEU A 33 8.10 29.77 -9.10
CA LEU A 33 7.02 30.28 -8.26
C LEU A 33 6.23 29.15 -7.61
N GLN A 34 5.83 28.11 -8.36
CA GLN A 34 5.05 26.99 -7.81
C GLN A 34 5.77 26.23 -6.69
N PHE A 35 7.09 26.14 -6.76
CA PHE A 35 7.89 25.46 -5.75
C PHE A 35 8.22 26.36 -4.57
N LEU A 36 8.69 27.58 -4.83
CA LEU A 36 9.26 28.45 -3.81
C LEU A 36 8.24 29.39 -3.16
N SER A 37 7.01 29.50 -3.70
CA SER A 37 5.95 30.31 -3.07
C SER A 37 5.53 29.83 -1.68
N ARG A 38 5.90 28.59 -1.30
CA ARG A 38 5.70 28.06 0.07
C ARG A 38 6.44 28.85 1.14
N CYS A 39 7.59 29.42 0.78
CA CYS A 39 8.37 30.32 1.63
C CYS A 39 8.49 31.68 0.95
N PRO A 40 7.63 32.67 1.32
CA PRO A 40 7.61 33.98 0.68
C PRO A 40 8.98 34.68 0.69
N SER A 41 9.75 34.57 1.77
CA SER A 41 11.07 35.20 1.91
C SER A 41 12.09 34.63 0.94
N CYS A 42 12.03 33.32 0.67
CA CYS A 42 12.85 32.68 -0.37
C CYS A 42 12.51 33.23 -1.76
N PHE A 43 11.22 33.22 -2.14
CA PHE A 43 10.81 33.69 -3.46
C PHE A 43 11.05 35.19 -3.65
N TYR A 44 10.94 35.99 -2.59
CA TYR A 44 11.28 37.41 -2.58
C TYR A 44 12.75 37.64 -2.96
N ASN A 45 13.68 36.92 -2.34
CA ASN A 45 15.11 37.04 -2.64
C ASN A 45 15.42 36.60 -4.08
N LEU A 46 14.82 35.50 -4.55
CA LEU A 46 14.93 35.05 -5.94
C LEU A 46 14.41 36.10 -6.91
N MET A 47 13.28 36.74 -6.58
CA MET A 47 12.72 37.78 -7.43
C MET A 47 13.64 39.00 -7.50
N ASN A 48 14.23 39.43 -6.38
CA ASN A 48 15.18 40.54 -6.37
C ASN A 48 16.38 40.28 -7.30
N LEU A 49 16.89 39.04 -7.35
CA LEU A 49 17.96 38.66 -8.26
C LEU A 49 17.59 38.93 -9.73
N PHE A 50 16.41 38.47 -10.16
CA PHE A 50 15.95 38.65 -11.55
C PHE A 50 15.47 40.08 -11.85
N CYS A 51 14.87 40.76 -10.89
CA CYS A 51 14.43 42.14 -11.02
C CYS A 51 15.62 43.08 -11.24
N GLU A 52 16.70 42.92 -10.46
CA GLU A 52 17.91 43.71 -10.63
C GLU A 52 18.58 43.42 -11.99
N LEU A 53 18.69 42.14 -12.35
CA LEU A 53 19.23 41.70 -13.63
C LEU A 53 18.47 42.29 -14.83
N THR A 54 17.14 42.40 -14.78
CA THR A 54 16.32 42.74 -15.95
C THR A 54 15.88 44.20 -16.03
N CYS A 55 15.52 44.81 -14.90
CA CYS A 55 14.76 46.06 -14.87
C CYS A 55 15.43 47.21 -14.12
N SER A 56 16.55 46.96 -13.42
CA SER A 56 17.17 47.95 -12.55
C SER A 56 17.56 49.23 -13.30
N PRO A 57 17.30 50.43 -12.74
CA PRO A 57 17.80 51.68 -13.30
C PRO A 57 19.33 51.80 -13.23
N GLN A 58 19.99 50.99 -12.40
CA GLN A 58 21.44 51.01 -12.17
C GLN A 58 22.16 49.80 -12.76
N GLN A 59 21.54 49.14 -13.75
CA GLN A 59 22.02 47.89 -14.36
C GLN A 59 23.51 47.92 -14.78
N SER A 60 24.01 49.06 -15.25
CA SER A 60 25.41 49.23 -15.68
C SER A 60 26.45 49.15 -14.56
N GLN A 61 26.05 49.19 -13.28
CA GLN A 61 26.97 49.08 -12.15
C GLN A 61 27.43 47.64 -11.88
N PHE A 62 26.56 46.66 -12.19
CA PHE A 62 26.74 45.24 -11.87
C PHE A 62 26.59 44.29 -13.07
N LEU A 63 26.25 44.78 -14.27
CA LEU A 63 26.26 43.98 -15.50
C LEU A 63 27.35 44.45 -16.48
N ASN A 64 28.05 43.48 -17.06
CA ASN A 64 29.00 43.72 -18.14
C ASN A 64 28.70 42.80 -19.32
N VAL A 65 28.35 43.38 -20.47
CA VAL A 65 28.04 42.59 -21.68
C VAL A 65 29.33 42.09 -22.32
N THR A 66 29.42 40.78 -22.57
CA THR A 66 30.63 40.15 -23.11
C THR A 66 30.50 39.80 -24.59
N ALA A 67 29.31 39.42 -25.06
CA ALA A 67 29.05 39.09 -26.45
C ALA A 67 27.74 39.69 -26.96
N THR A 68 27.78 40.21 -28.19
CA THR A 68 26.63 40.79 -28.88
C THR A 68 26.64 40.38 -30.34
N ASN A 69 25.45 40.21 -30.93
CA ASN A 69 25.28 39.94 -32.35
C ASN A 69 24.34 40.97 -33.00
N ASP A 70 24.56 41.24 -34.29
CA ASP A 70 23.69 42.13 -35.06
C ASP A 70 22.43 41.38 -35.51
N TYR A 71 21.27 41.95 -35.21
CA TYR A 71 19.96 41.44 -35.58
C TYR A 71 19.25 42.44 -36.49
N VAL A 72 18.90 42.01 -37.69
CA VAL A 72 18.11 42.83 -38.62
C VAL A 72 16.64 42.58 -38.34
N ASP A 73 15.94 43.61 -37.86
CA ASP A 73 14.51 43.53 -37.59
C ASP A 73 13.74 43.40 -38.93
N PRO A 74 13.00 42.29 -39.15
CA PRO A 74 12.33 42.03 -40.42
C PRO A 74 11.18 43.00 -40.72
N VAL A 75 10.71 43.76 -39.73
CA VAL A 75 9.59 44.70 -39.86
C VAL A 75 10.09 46.11 -40.19
N THR A 76 11.18 46.53 -39.56
CA THR A 76 11.72 47.89 -39.67
C THR A 76 12.95 47.97 -40.59
N ASN A 77 13.56 46.84 -40.97
CA ASN A 77 14.86 46.76 -41.65
C ASN A 77 15.99 47.52 -40.92
N GLU A 78 15.83 47.76 -39.62
CA GLU A 78 16.84 48.38 -38.78
C GLU A 78 17.74 47.29 -38.16
N THR A 79 19.05 47.53 -38.18
CA THR A 79 20.01 46.68 -37.45
C THR A 79 19.96 47.05 -35.98
N LYS A 80 19.51 46.12 -35.15
CA LYS A 80 19.52 46.18 -33.69
C LYS A 80 20.64 45.28 -33.16
N THR A 81 21.13 45.59 -31.96
CA THR A 81 22.15 44.78 -31.30
C THR A 81 21.48 43.88 -30.27
N ASN A 82 21.64 42.57 -30.45
CA ASN A 82 21.19 41.56 -29.51
C ASN A 82 22.34 41.20 -28.56
N VAL A 83 22.00 40.82 -27.33
CA VAL A 83 22.97 40.39 -26.31
C VAL A 83 22.99 38.86 -26.28
N GLU A 84 24.16 38.26 -26.54
CA GLU A 84 24.33 36.81 -26.53
C GLU A 84 24.85 36.30 -25.19
N GLU A 85 25.78 37.04 -24.57
CA GLU A 85 26.35 36.67 -23.27
C GLU A 85 26.67 37.93 -22.46
N LEU A 86 26.50 37.83 -21.14
CA LEU A 86 26.86 38.88 -20.20
C LEU A 86 27.34 38.30 -18.87
N GLN A 87 28.14 39.07 -18.16
CA GLN A 87 28.58 38.80 -16.81
C GLN A 87 27.71 39.57 -15.81
N TYR A 88 27.28 38.88 -14.75
CA TYR A 88 26.52 39.47 -13.66
C TYR A 88 27.31 39.39 -12.36
N TYR A 89 27.73 40.54 -11.83
CA TYR A 89 28.45 40.64 -10.56
C TYR A 89 27.46 40.61 -9.39
N ILE A 90 27.56 39.58 -8.54
CA ILE A 90 26.65 39.33 -7.42
C ILE A 90 27.48 39.25 -6.14
N GLY A 91 27.01 39.89 -5.07
CA GLY A 91 27.63 39.81 -3.75
C GLY A 91 27.55 38.38 -3.20
N ASP A 92 28.63 37.90 -2.58
CA ASP A 92 28.65 36.55 -1.99
C ASP A 92 27.70 36.48 -0.78
N SER A 93 27.57 37.59 -0.05
CA SER A 93 26.62 37.73 1.05
C SER A 93 25.16 37.60 0.57
N PHE A 94 24.79 38.27 -0.52
CA PHE A 94 23.47 38.13 -1.14
C PHE A 94 23.19 36.70 -1.60
N ALA A 95 24.11 36.09 -2.36
CA ALA A 95 23.94 34.74 -2.89
C ALA A 95 23.76 33.70 -1.76
N ASN A 96 24.58 33.78 -0.72
CA ASN A 96 24.47 32.89 0.43
C ASN A 96 23.19 33.13 1.25
N ALA A 97 22.77 34.37 1.45
CA ALA A 97 21.53 34.69 2.16
C ALA A 97 20.30 34.18 1.37
N MET A 98 20.29 34.38 0.06
CA MET A 98 19.25 33.87 -0.83
C MET A 98 19.16 32.33 -0.80
N TYR A 99 20.29 31.63 -0.95
CA TYR A 99 20.32 30.17 -0.87
C TYR A 99 19.88 29.65 0.50
N ASN A 100 20.37 30.23 1.59
CA ASN A 100 20.02 29.78 2.94
C ASN A 100 18.54 30.01 3.29
N ALA A 101 17.89 31.03 2.73
CA ALA A 101 16.46 31.23 2.86
C ALA A 101 15.62 30.18 2.10
N CYS A 102 16.19 29.56 1.06
CA CYS A 102 15.50 28.64 0.16
C CYS A 102 15.81 27.15 0.38
N ARG A 103 16.99 26.81 0.93
CA ARG A 103 17.52 25.43 0.98
C ARG A 103 16.60 24.41 1.65
N ASP A 104 15.76 24.87 2.58
CA ASP A 104 14.89 24.03 3.40
C ASP A 104 13.48 23.86 2.81
N VAL A 105 13.12 24.63 1.77
CA VAL A 105 11.80 24.60 1.15
C VAL A 105 11.53 23.22 0.56
N GLU A 106 10.37 22.65 0.87
CA GLU A 106 9.97 21.33 0.39
C GLU A 106 9.17 21.43 -0.90
N ALA A 107 9.43 20.53 -1.85
CA ALA A 107 8.64 20.45 -3.07
C ALA A 107 7.19 20.04 -2.73
N PRO A 108 6.17 20.62 -3.39
CA PRO A 108 4.82 20.11 -3.27
C PRO A 108 4.78 18.72 -3.92
N SER A 109 4.19 17.75 -3.22
CA SER A 109 3.98 16.35 -3.65
C SER A 109 5.18 15.39 -3.58
N SER A 110 6.42 15.88 -3.44
CA SER A 110 7.57 15.05 -3.06
C SER A 110 8.13 15.61 -1.76
N ASN A 111 8.30 14.77 -0.73
CA ASN A 111 8.84 15.18 0.58
C ASN A 111 10.36 15.50 0.53
N ASP A 112 10.83 15.94 -0.64
CA ASP A 112 12.19 16.29 -1.01
C ASP A 112 12.34 17.82 -1.03
N LYS A 113 13.58 18.31 -1.01
CA LYS A 113 13.86 19.75 -1.06
C LYS A 113 13.64 20.29 -2.48
N ALA A 114 12.97 21.44 -2.58
CA ALA A 114 12.65 22.11 -3.84
C ALA A 114 13.91 22.45 -4.65
N LEU A 115 15.03 22.77 -4.01
CA LEU A 115 16.30 22.98 -4.73
C LEU A 115 16.83 21.71 -5.40
N GLY A 116 16.46 20.51 -4.95
CA GLY A 116 16.79 19.28 -5.66
C GLY A 116 16.18 19.25 -7.07
N LEU A 117 15.10 20.00 -7.29
CA LEU A 117 14.43 20.13 -8.59
C LEU A 117 14.91 21.35 -9.39
N LEU A 118 15.37 22.40 -8.70
CA LEU A 118 15.73 23.69 -9.31
C LEU A 118 17.24 23.92 -9.47
N CYS A 119 18.09 23.03 -8.95
CA CYS A 119 19.55 23.16 -9.01
C CYS A 119 20.20 22.28 -10.09
N GLY A 120 19.39 21.43 -10.75
CA GLY A 120 19.90 20.46 -11.72
C GLY A 120 20.80 19.39 -11.10
N LYS A 121 20.84 19.27 -9.77
CA LYS A 121 21.61 18.31 -8.97
C LYS A 121 20.87 18.03 -7.67
N ASP A 122 21.28 16.99 -6.93
CA ASP A 122 20.76 16.71 -5.58
C ASP A 122 20.87 17.95 -4.69
N ALA A 123 19.83 18.21 -3.90
CA ALA A 123 19.78 19.29 -2.92
C ALA A 123 20.99 19.28 -1.97
N LYS A 124 21.56 18.12 -1.63
CA LYS A 124 22.75 18.00 -0.77
C LYS A 124 24.05 18.48 -1.43
N ALA A 125 24.13 18.37 -2.76
CA ALA A 125 25.27 18.82 -3.56
C ALA A 125 25.07 20.23 -4.14
N CYS A 126 23.90 20.83 -3.88
CA CYS A 126 23.56 22.17 -4.29
C CYS A 126 24.08 23.18 -3.26
N ASN A 127 24.80 24.20 -3.72
CA ASN A 127 25.36 25.31 -2.97
C ASN A 127 24.82 26.63 -3.53
N ALA A 128 25.11 27.76 -2.87
CA ALA A 128 24.62 29.06 -3.31
C ALA A 128 25.07 29.46 -4.73
N THR A 129 26.34 29.21 -5.05
CA THR A 129 26.93 29.60 -6.35
C THR A 129 26.44 28.71 -7.49
N ASN A 130 26.50 27.39 -7.31
CA ASN A 130 26.15 26.44 -8.37
C ASN A 130 24.66 26.48 -8.73
N TRP A 131 23.79 26.84 -7.78
CA TRP A 131 22.37 27.03 -8.04
C TRP A 131 22.13 28.21 -8.98
N ILE A 132 22.79 29.34 -8.72
CA ILE A 132 22.71 30.54 -9.57
C ILE A 132 23.34 30.28 -10.94
N GLU A 133 24.50 29.61 -11.00
CA GLU A 133 25.12 29.19 -12.25
C GLU A 133 24.18 28.31 -13.09
N TYR A 134 23.47 27.36 -12.46
CA TYR A 134 22.51 26.50 -13.15
C TYR A 134 21.30 27.28 -13.66
N MET A 135 20.75 28.21 -12.87
CA MET A 135 19.65 29.08 -13.31
C MET A 135 20.03 29.97 -14.48
N PHE A 136 21.30 30.34 -14.60
CA PHE A 136 21.81 31.22 -15.63
C PHE A 136 22.45 30.50 -16.83
N SER A 137 22.58 29.17 -16.77
CA SER A 137 23.04 28.37 -17.91
C SER A 137 21.89 28.06 -18.87
N LYS A 138 22.13 28.22 -20.17
CA LYS A 138 21.20 27.77 -21.23
C LYS A 138 20.99 26.24 -21.25
N ASP A 139 21.88 25.47 -20.62
CA ASP A 139 21.85 24.00 -20.63
C ASP A 139 20.64 23.44 -19.87
N ASN A 140 20.01 24.25 -19.01
CA ASN A 140 18.77 23.87 -18.33
C ASN A 140 17.53 23.87 -19.25
N GLY A 141 17.67 24.34 -20.50
CA GLY A 141 16.60 24.39 -21.50
C GLY A 141 15.54 25.48 -21.28
N GLN A 142 15.65 26.28 -20.22
CA GLN A 142 14.73 27.37 -19.86
C GLN A 142 15.36 28.75 -20.06
N THR A 143 16.66 28.88 -19.79
CA THR A 143 17.35 30.16 -19.88
C THR A 143 17.66 30.50 -21.35
N PRO A 144 17.23 31.67 -21.86
CA PRO A 144 17.32 31.99 -23.29
C PRO A 144 18.74 32.23 -23.79
N PHE A 145 19.64 32.70 -22.93
CA PHE A 145 21.05 32.93 -23.22
C PHE A 145 21.88 32.81 -21.95
N THR A 146 23.16 32.48 -22.06
CA THR A 146 24.00 32.22 -20.89
C THR A 146 24.38 33.51 -20.18
N ILE A 147 24.15 33.56 -18.87
CA ILE A 147 24.62 34.63 -17.99
C ILE A 147 25.72 34.05 -17.10
N THR A 148 26.90 34.67 -17.08
CA THR A 148 28.00 34.21 -16.22
C THR A 148 27.96 34.96 -14.89
N PRO A 149 27.53 34.32 -13.77
CA PRO A 149 27.59 34.96 -12.48
C PRO A 149 29.05 35.09 -12.01
N VAL A 150 29.41 36.26 -11.51
CA VAL A 150 30.73 36.54 -10.93
C VAL A 150 30.52 36.89 -9.46
N PHE A 151 30.91 35.98 -8.57
CA PHE A 151 30.81 36.17 -7.13
C PHE A 151 32.07 36.87 -6.61
N SER A 152 31.90 38.08 -6.08
CA SER A 152 33.00 38.87 -5.52
C SER A 152 33.27 38.46 -4.08
N ALA A 153 34.21 37.53 -3.85
CA ALA A 153 34.77 37.26 -2.53
C ALA A 153 36.30 37.35 -2.60
N ILE A 154 36.90 38.38 -1.98
CA ILE A 154 38.32 38.33 -1.65
C ILE A 154 38.42 37.80 -0.22
N HIS A 155 39.07 36.65 -0.05
CA HIS A 155 39.62 36.20 1.23
C HIS A 155 40.67 37.23 1.69
N SER A 156 40.24 38.30 2.36
CA SER A 156 41.13 39.07 3.20
C SER A 156 41.17 38.43 4.58
N THR A 157 42.37 38.08 5.00
CA THR A 157 42.70 37.56 6.32
C THR A 157 41.99 38.34 7.43
N GLN A 158 41.23 37.62 8.25
CA GLN A 158 40.71 38.01 9.57
C GLN A 158 39.79 39.25 9.63
N PHE A 159 38.51 38.94 9.87
CA PHE A 159 37.39 39.79 10.29
C PHE A 159 36.61 40.56 9.20
N LEU A 160 35.41 40.01 8.93
CA LEU A 160 34.30 40.41 8.04
C LEU A 160 34.49 40.19 6.52
N PRO A 161 33.53 39.51 5.84
CA PRO A 161 33.44 39.56 4.37
C PRO A 161 33.02 40.98 3.96
N VAL A 162 33.79 41.60 3.08
CA VAL A 162 33.46 42.88 2.45
C VAL A 162 33.36 42.62 0.97
N ASP A 163 32.17 42.77 0.39
CA ASP A 163 31.93 42.70 -1.05
C ASP A 163 32.64 43.91 -1.69
N LEU A 164 33.85 43.68 -2.20
CA LEU A 164 34.70 44.73 -2.78
C LEU A 164 34.41 44.87 -4.28
N PRO A 165 34.43 46.10 -4.84
CA PRO A 165 34.31 46.31 -6.27
C PRO A 165 35.44 45.60 -7.02
N VAL A 166 35.07 44.73 -7.96
CA VAL A 166 36.01 44.01 -8.83
C VAL A 166 35.98 44.68 -10.20
N LEU A 167 37.14 45.11 -10.72
CA LEU A 167 37.26 45.77 -12.03
C LEU A 167 36.42 47.08 -12.16
N GLY A 168 36.15 47.78 -11.06
CA GLY A 168 35.34 49.00 -11.08
C GLY A 168 33.82 48.76 -11.20
N MET A 169 33.39 47.51 -11.14
CA MET A 169 31.99 47.10 -11.07
C MET A 169 31.61 46.88 -9.60
N GLU A 170 30.46 47.40 -9.18
CA GLU A 170 29.92 47.20 -7.83
C GLU A 170 28.95 46.02 -7.88
N PRO A 171 29.19 44.93 -7.13
CA PRO A 171 28.32 43.75 -7.16
C PRO A 171 26.95 44.06 -6.57
N MET A 172 25.90 43.45 -7.12
CA MET A 172 24.54 43.61 -6.58
C MET A 172 24.44 42.99 -5.19
N ASN A 173 24.01 43.78 -4.21
CA ASN A 173 23.92 43.35 -2.81
C ASN A 173 22.73 44.00 -2.08
N ASN A 174 21.54 43.84 -2.65
CA ASN A 174 20.30 44.38 -2.07
C ASN A 174 19.92 43.66 -0.78
N ALA A 175 19.03 44.27 0.01
CA ALA A 175 18.53 43.68 1.25
C ALA A 175 17.81 42.34 0.99
N THR A 176 18.29 41.29 1.65
CA THR A 176 17.68 39.95 1.64
C THR A 176 16.85 39.71 2.89
N LYS A 177 15.82 38.86 2.77
CA LYS A 177 14.98 38.41 3.89
C LYS A 177 15.32 36.98 4.28
N GLY A 178 15.58 36.74 5.56
CA GLY A 178 15.75 35.38 6.10
C GLY A 178 14.45 34.59 6.04
N CYS A 179 14.52 33.25 6.11
CA CYS A 179 13.30 32.43 6.14
C CYS A 179 12.51 32.55 7.46
N ASP A 180 13.15 33.07 8.51
CA ASP A 180 12.57 33.44 9.80
C ASP A 180 11.96 34.85 9.83
N GLU A 181 12.23 35.68 8.82
CA GLU A 181 11.74 37.05 8.71
C GLU A 181 10.52 37.14 7.78
N ALA A 182 9.56 37.98 8.14
CA ALA A 182 8.42 38.34 7.29
C ALA A 182 8.85 39.30 6.16
N VAL A 183 8.30 39.10 4.96
CA VAL A 183 8.54 39.98 3.80
C VAL A 183 7.84 41.33 4.00
N ASP A 184 6.53 41.30 4.26
CA ASP A 184 5.66 42.44 4.55
C ASP A 184 4.82 42.21 5.82
N GLU A 185 4.18 43.25 6.35
CA GLU A 185 3.32 43.18 7.54
C GLU A 185 2.14 42.19 7.42
N VAL A 186 1.76 41.85 6.18
CA VAL A 186 0.63 40.96 5.87
C VAL A 186 1.08 39.50 5.69
N THR A 187 2.32 39.28 5.25
CA THR A 187 2.86 37.94 4.99
C THR A 187 3.69 37.47 6.17
N GLY A 188 3.26 36.39 6.83
CA GLY A 188 4.04 35.80 7.92
C GLY A 188 5.40 35.22 7.46
N PRO A 189 6.30 34.90 8.41
CA PRO A 189 7.55 34.19 8.11
C PRO A 189 7.30 32.77 7.59
N CYS A 190 8.34 32.12 7.06
CA CYS A 190 8.21 30.79 6.49
C CYS A 190 7.88 29.73 7.55
N SER A 191 7.19 28.66 7.13
CA SER A 191 6.85 27.54 8.00
C SER A 191 8.10 26.81 8.46
N CYS A 192 8.03 26.13 9.60
CA CYS A 192 9.15 25.33 10.12
C CYS A 192 9.50 24.13 9.21
N GLN A 193 8.54 23.64 8.43
CA GLN A 193 8.75 22.60 7.43
C GLN A 193 9.66 23.10 6.29
N ASP A 194 9.51 24.38 5.92
CA ASP A 194 10.24 25.02 4.83
C ASP A 194 11.45 25.85 5.32
N CYS A 195 11.69 25.93 6.63
CA CYS A 195 12.80 26.67 7.25
C CYS A 195 13.17 26.05 8.61
N SER A 196 14.33 25.40 8.67
CA SER A 196 14.78 24.70 9.89
C SER A 196 15.09 25.64 11.05
N VAL A 197 15.38 26.91 10.78
CA VAL A 197 15.71 27.92 11.80
C VAL A 197 14.47 28.33 12.60
N VAL A 198 13.29 28.24 12.00
CA VAL A 198 12.00 28.54 12.65
C VAL A 198 11.50 27.36 13.51
N CYS A 199 12.08 26.16 13.35
CA CYS A 199 11.71 24.98 14.14
C CYS A 199 12.03 25.18 15.63
N GLY A 200 11.01 25.02 16.46
CA GLY A 200 11.18 24.75 17.89
C GLY A 200 11.73 23.34 18.16
N PRO A 201 12.00 23.00 19.43
CA PRO A 201 12.42 21.65 19.80
C PRO A 201 11.35 20.63 19.38
N LYS A 202 11.78 19.51 18.75
CA LYS A 202 10.86 18.45 18.31
C LYS A 202 10.04 17.93 19.51
N PRO A 203 8.70 17.94 19.45
CA PRO A 203 7.89 17.32 20.49
C PRO A 203 8.21 15.83 20.50
N GLN A 204 8.58 15.30 21.67
CA GLN A 204 8.76 13.87 21.81
C GLN A 204 7.37 13.22 21.81
N PRO A 205 7.14 12.16 21.00
CA PRO A 205 5.87 11.46 21.04
C PRO A 205 5.63 11.00 22.49
N PRO A 206 4.38 11.07 22.99
CA PRO A 206 4.08 10.53 24.30
C PRO A 206 4.54 9.06 24.32
N PRO A 207 5.14 8.59 25.42
CA PRO A 207 5.51 7.19 25.53
C PRO A 207 4.27 6.33 25.24
N PRO A 208 4.46 5.14 24.62
CA PRO A 208 3.35 4.25 24.34
C PRO A 208 2.55 4.01 25.63
N PRO A 209 1.22 3.81 25.54
CA PRO A 209 0.41 3.56 26.72
C PRO A 209 1.06 2.42 27.50
N ALA A 210 1.25 2.65 28.80
CA ALA A 210 1.82 1.63 29.66
C ALA A 210 1.00 0.33 29.47
N PRO A 211 1.65 -0.84 29.48
CA PRO A 211 0.92 -2.10 29.47
C PRO A 211 -0.16 -2.04 30.54
N TRP A 212 -1.34 -2.59 30.25
CA TRP A 212 -2.49 -2.49 31.13
C TRP A 212 -2.15 -3.23 32.43
N ILE A 213 -1.68 -2.49 33.43
CA ILE A 213 -1.22 -3.03 34.70
C ILE A 213 -2.29 -2.72 35.74
N ILE A 214 -2.71 -3.73 36.47
CA ILE A 214 -3.63 -3.58 37.60
C ILE A 214 -2.92 -4.22 38.81
N PHE A 215 -2.74 -3.46 39.90
CA PHE A 215 -1.96 -3.86 41.09
C PHE A 215 -0.51 -4.30 40.83
N GLY A 216 0.15 -3.76 39.80
CA GLY A 216 1.55 -4.10 39.50
C GLY A 216 1.75 -5.39 38.71
N LEU A 217 0.66 -6.08 38.33
CA LEU A 217 0.65 -7.24 37.45
C LEU A 217 0.00 -6.87 36.12
N ASP A 218 0.41 -7.54 35.04
CA ASP A 218 -0.30 -7.45 33.75
C ASP A 218 -1.77 -7.82 33.95
N ALA A 219 -2.68 -7.01 33.40
CA ALA A 219 -4.13 -7.15 33.54
C ALA A 219 -4.65 -8.49 33.03
N ILE A 220 -3.86 -9.23 32.23
CA ILE A 220 -4.16 -10.62 31.84
C ILE A 220 -4.09 -11.59 33.03
N TYR A 221 -3.23 -11.35 34.01
CA TYR A 221 -3.08 -12.25 35.17
C TYR A 221 -4.25 -12.18 36.14
N LEU A 222 -4.90 -11.03 36.29
CA LEU A 222 -6.04 -10.88 37.20
C LEU A 222 -7.27 -11.72 36.85
N PRO A 223 -7.80 -11.75 35.62
CA PRO A 223 -8.90 -12.64 35.28
C PRO A 223 -8.48 -14.11 35.33
N LEU A 224 -7.21 -14.44 35.06
CA LEU A 224 -6.69 -15.81 35.22
C LEU A 224 -6.67 -16.24 36.70
N ASP A 225 -6.15 -15.38 37.58
CA ASP A 225 -6.02 -15.64 39.02
C ASP A 225 -7.39 -15.63 39.70
N LEU A 226 -8.25 -14.65 39.37
CA LEU A 226 -9.67 -14.65 39.79
C LEU A 226 -10.41 -15.89 39.28
N GLY A 227 -10.13 -16.34 38.06
CA GLY A 227 -10.67 -17.58 37.51
C GLY A 227 -10.22 -18.81 38.31
N GLN A 228 -8.95 -18.86 38.70
CA GLN A 228 -8.39 -19.94 39.52
C GLN A 228 -8.95 -19.95 40.94
N TYR A 229 -9.07 -18.78 41.59
CA TYR A 229 -9.71 -18.66 42.90
C TYR A 229 -11.20 -19.00 42.85
N PHE A 230 -11.91 -18.59 41.81
CA PHE A 230 -13.30 -18.96 41.60
C PHE A 230 -13.44 -20.47 41.43
N PHE A 231 -12.58 -21.11 40.63
CA PHE A 231 -12.55 -22.56 40.47
C PHE A 231 -12.31 -23.29 41.80
N PHE A 232 -11.29 -22.86 42.57
CA PHE A 232 -11.00 -23.43 43.88
C PHE A 232 -12.14 -23.22 44.88
N PHE A 233 -12.79 -22.06 44.87
CA PHE A 233 -13.96 -21.78 45.69
C PHE A 233 -15.12 -22.71 45.34
N VAL A 234 -15.39 -22.93 44.04
CA VAL A 234 -16.43 -23.88 43.59
C VAL A 234 -16.09 -25.30 44.04
N GLU A 235 -14.84 -25.75 43.94
CA GLU A 235 -14.42 -27.07 44.43
C GLU A 235 -14.61 -27.23 45.94
N VAL A 236 -14.17 -26.25 46.74
CA VAL A 236 -14.32 -26.28 48.20
C VAL A 236 -15.78 -26.21 48.59
N PHE A 237 -16.57 -25.34 47.95
CA PHE A 237 -18.01 -25.25 48.19
C PHE A 237 -18.70 -26.56 47.85
N PHE A 238 -18.41 -27.15 46.69
CA PHE A 238 -18.99 -28.42 46.27
C PHE A 238 -18.61 -29.56 47.22
N ASN A 239 -17.34 -29.68 47.60
CA ASN A 239 -16.88 -30.69 48.56
C ASN A 239 -17.47 -30.49 49.96
N THR A 240 -17.60 -29.25 50.42
CA THR A 240 -18.19 -28.95 51.74
C THR A 240 -19.70 -29.20 51.73
N PHE A 241 -20.39 -28.81 50.66
CA PHE A 241 -21.80 -29.09 50.44
C PHE A 241 -22.05 -30.60 50.36
N LEU A 242 -21.23 -31.35 49.62
CA LEU A 242 -21.31 -32.80 49.52
C LEU A 242 -21.07 -33.47 50.87
N ASN A 243 -20.06 -33.02 51.63
CA ASN A 243 -19.80 -33.52 52.98
C ASN A 243 -20.91 -33.17 53.97
N LEU A 244 -21.53 -31.99 53.86
CA LEU A 244 -22.66 -31.58 54.68
C LEU A 244 -23.89 -32.43 54.36
N LEU A 245 -24.18 -32.67 53.08
CA LEU A 245 -25.21 -33.59 52.60
C LEU A 245 -24.96 -35.01 53.12
N LEU A 246 -23.75 -35.54 52.99
CA LEU A 246 -23.38 -36.86 53.49
C LEU A 246 -23.53 -36.96 55.02
N ARG A 247 -23.16 -35.90 55.76
CA ARG A 247 -23.35 -35.84 57.23
C ARG A 247 -24.81 -35.71 57.63
N LEU A 248 -25.63 -34.99 56.87
CA LEU A 248 -27.08 -34.88 57.10
C LEU A 248 -27.78 -36.22 56.82
N VAL A 249 -27.40 -36.91 55.74
CA VAL A 249 -27.87 -38.26 55.42
C VAL A 249 -27.41 -39.27 56.49
N SER A 250 -26.15 -39.20 56.93
CA SER A 250 -25.61 -40.07 57.99
C SER A 250 -26.28 -39.85 59.35
N LYS A 251 -26.53 -38.60 59.74
CA LYS A 251 -27.28 -38.27 60.98
C LYS A 251 -28.76 -38.66 60.90
N GLY A 252 -29.34 -38.70 59.69
CA GLY A 252 -30.69 -39.22 59.46
C GLY A 252 -30.86 -40.71 59.72
N THR A 253 -29.77 -41.49 59.79
CA THR A 253 -29.83 -42.95 60.03
C THR A 253 -29.87 -43.36 61.51
N GLN A 254 -29.74 -42.43 62.47
CA GLN A 254 -29.69 -42.76 63.91
C GLN A 254 -30.91 -42.31 64.73
N SER A 255 -31.95 -41.72 64.13
CA SER A 255 -33.16 -41.34 64.87
C SER A 255 -34.46 -41.73 64.16
N LYS A 256 -35.11 -42.73 64.74
CA LYS A 256 -36.55 -43.09 64.67
C LYS A 256 -37.12 -43.86 63.47
N ASN A 257 -37.66 -45.04 63.83
CA ASN A 257 -38.84 -45.66 63.23
C ASN A 257 -39.96 -44.62 62.97
N GLN A 258 -40.66 -44.83 61.85
CA GLN A 258 -42.01 -44.34 61.51
C GLN A 258 -42.11 -42.92 60.92
N GLY A 259 -42.47 -42.85 59.62
CA GLY A 259 -43.13 -41.71 58.99
C GLY A 259 -42.23 -40.74 58.19
N SER A 260 -42.45 -40.70 56.86
CA SER A 260 -42.11 -39.64 55.89
C SER A 260 -40.73 -38.96 55.94
N ARG A 261 -39.88 -39.27 54.95
CA ARG A 261 -38.73 -38.43 54.57
C ARG A 261 -39.24 -37.05 54.13
N GLU A 262 -38.93 -35.99 54.88
CA GLU A 262 -39.05 -34.62 54.39
C GLU A 262 -37.97 -34.38 53.33
N ALA A 263 -38.40 -34.22 52.09
CA ALA A 263 -37.56 -33.89 50.93
C ALA A 263 -37.14 -32.41 51.00
N SER A 264 -35.91 -32.09 50.58
CA SER A 264 -35.46 -30.70 50.40
C SER A 264 -36.43 -29.96 49.48
N CYS A 265 -36.68 -28.66 49.67
CA CYS A 265 -37.71 -27.90 48.92
C CYS A 265 -37.56 -28.01 47.37
N CYS A 266 -36.34 -28.23 46.88
CA CYS A 266 -36.05 -28.43 45.44
C CYS A 266 -36.07 -29.90 44.98
N ASP A 267 -35.99 -30.89 45.88
CA ASP A 267 -36.07 -32.32 45.53
C ASP A 267 -37.43 -32.74 44.96
N PRO A 268 -38.60 -32.33 45.49
CA PRO A 268 -39.88 -32.68 44.90
C PRO A 268 -40.10 -31.95 43.58
N LEU A 269 -39.52 -30.75 43.39
CA LEU A 269 -39.62 -30.00 42.13
C LEU A 269 -38.74 -30.63 41.04
N GLY A 270 -37.51 -31.03 41.40
CA GLY A 270 -36.60 -31.78 40.53
C GLY A 270 -37.15 -33.15 40.17
N ALA A 271 -37.65 -33.92 41.15
CA ALA A 271 -38.30 -35.20 40.92
C ALA A 271 -39.62 -35.07 40.13
N ALA A 272 -40.39 -34.00 40.35
CA ALA A 272 -41.58 -33.71 39.55
C ALA A 272 -41.22 -33.36 38.11
N PHE A 273 -40.17 -32.57 37.89
CA PHE A 273 -39.68 -32.20 36.56
C PHE A 273 -39.12 -33.42 35.81
N GLU A 274 -38.23 -34.19 36.44
CA GLU A 274 -37.70 -35.44 35.88
C GLU A 274 -38.83 -36.44 35.61
N GLY A 275 -39.76 -36.60 36.55
CA GLY A 275 -40.95 -37.44 36.39
C GLY A 275 -41.89 -36.96 35.29
N CYS A 276 -41.95 -35.66 35.03
CA CYS A 276 -42.69 -35.06 33.92
C CYS A 276 -42.00 -35.32 32.59
N LEU A 277 -40.70 -35.03 32.46
CA LEU A 277 -39.91 -35.31 31.27
C LEU A 277 -39.95 -36.80 30.91
N ARG A 278 -39.76 -37.68 31.91
CA ARG A 278 -39.84 -39.13 31.71
C ARG A 278 -41.20 -39.54 31.17
N ARG A 279 -42.31 -39.05 31.73
CA ARG A 279 -43.66 -39.34 31.24
C ARG A 279 -43.89 -38.80 29.82
N LEU A 280 -43.44 -37.57 29.54
CA LEU A 280 -43.56 -36.94 28.24
C LEU A 280 -42.78 -37.70 27.16
N PHE A 281 -41.49 -37.95 27.37
CA PHE A 281 -40.65 -38.69 26.42
C PHE A 281 -41.08 -40.15 26.27
N THR A 282 -41.58 -40.78 27.33
CA THR A 282 -42.14 -42.14 27.23
C THR A 282 -43.41 -42.14 26.38
N ARG A 283 -44.33 -41.17 26.60
CA ARG A 283 -45.56 -41.07 25.81
C ARG A 283 -45.27 -40.75 24.34
N TRP A 284 -44.31 -39.86 24.09
CA TRP A 284 -43.85 -39.52 22.74
C TRP A 284 -43.13 -40.69 22.07
N GLY A 285 -42.25 -41.39 22.77
CA GLY A 285 -41.56 -42.59 22.27
C GLY A 285 -42.54 -43.70 21.91
N VAL A 286 -43.53 -44.00 22.77
CA VAL A 286 -44.60 -44.96 22.46
C VAL A 286 -45.41 -44.53 21.25
N PHE A 287 -45.68 -43.23 21.09
CA PHE A 287 -46.36 -42.70 19.91
C PHE A 287 -45.55 -42.91 18.63
N CYS A 288 -44.25 -42.63 18.65
CA CYS A 288 -43.34 -42.83 17.51
C CYS A 288 -43.22 -44.30 17.10
N VAL A 289 -43.15 -45.21 18.09
CA VAL A 289 -43.06 -46.66 17.83
C VAL A 289 -44.37 -47.24 17.32
N ARG A 290 -45.53 -46.73 17.78
CA ARG A 290 -46.85 -47.17 17.31
C ARG A 290 -47.18 -46.64 15.91
N ASN A 291 -46.69 -45.45 15.53
CA ASN A 291 -47.02 -44.79 14.27
C ASN A 291 -45.76 -44.41 13.44
N PRO A 292 -44.86 -45.35 13.10
CA PRO A 292 -43.58 -45.02 12.48
C PRO A 292 -43.74 -44.40 11.08
N GLY A 293 -44.69 -44.90 10.28
CA GLY A 293 -44.92 -44.40 8.91
C GLY A 293 -45.33 -42.93 8.87
N CYS A 294 -46.23 -42.51 9.76
CA CYS A 294 -46.66 -41.11 9.84
C CYS A 294 -45.51 -40.20 10.28
N VAL A 295 -44.75 -40.61 11.30
CA VAL A 295 -43.65 -39.80 11.86
C VAL A 295 -42.53 -39.61 10.83
N VAL A 296 -42.13 -40.70 10.15
CA VAL A 296 -41.11 -40.63 9.09
C VAL A 296 -41.60 -39.81 7.89
N PHE A 297 -42.87 -39.93 7.52
CA PHE A 297 -43.42 -39.11 6.43
C PHE A 297 -43.36 -37.61 6.75
N PHE A 298 -43.84 -37.20 7.93
CA PHE A 298 -43.80 -35.78 8.31
C PHE A 298 -42.37 -35.25 8.49
N SER A 299 -41.43 -36.06 8.99
CA SER A 299 -40.03 -35.65 9.09
C SER A 299 -39.39 -35.48 7.71
N LEU A 300 -39.67 -36.37 6.75
CA LEU A 300 -39.18 -36.24 5.37
C LEU A 300 -39.78 -35.02 4.66
N VAL A 301 -41.08 -34.74 4.87
CA VAL A 301 -41.73 -33.52 4.34
C VAL A 301 -41.06 -32.27 4.93
N PHE A 302 -40.84 -32.23 6.24
CA PHE A 302 -40.13 -31.13 6.89
C PHE A 302 -38.72 -30.94 6.32
N ILE A 303 -37.95 -32.04 6.18
CA ILE A 303 -36.62 -32.00 5.59
C ILE A 303 -36.67 -31.47 4.16
N GLY A 304 -37.60 -31.95 3.33
CA GLY A 304 -37.76 -31.50 1.96
C GLY A 304 -38.05 -30.01 1.85
N VAL A 305 -38.97 -29.50 2.69
CA VAL A 305 -39.32 -28.07 2.72
C VAL A 305 -38.10 -27.24 3.16
N CYS A 306 -37.46 -27.58 4.26
CA CYS A 306 -36.33 -26.80 4.79
C CYS A 306 -35.10 -26.86 3.87
N SER A 307 -34.76 -28.03 3.32
CA SER A 307 -33.61 -28.18 2.43
C SER A 307 -33.82 -27.55 1.06
N SER A 308 -35.07 -27.37 0.58
CA SER A 308 -35.33 -26.73 -0.71
C SER A 308 -34.85 -25.27 -0.79
N GLY A 309 -34.61 -24.62 0.35
CA GLY A 309 -33.98 -23.29 0.41
C GLY A 309 -32.53 -23.26 -0.08
N LEU A 310 -31.84 -24.40 -0.20
CA LEU A 310 -30.49 -24.50 -0.76
C LEU A 310 -30.41 -24.00 -2.22
N VAL A 311 -31.53 -23.93 -2.95
CA VAL A 311 -31.58 -23.35 -4.30
C VAL A 311 -31.21 -21.85 -4.29
N PHE A 312 -31.45 -21.16 -3.17
CA PHE A 312 -31.15 -19.74 -3.01
C PHE A 312 -29.79 -19.48 -2.34
N VAL A 313 -28.95 -20.51 -2.22
CA VAL A 313 -27.64 -20.37 -1.58
C VAL A 313 -26.79 -19.33 -2.32
N ARG A 314 -26.20 -18.42 -1.56
CA ARG A 314 -25.22 -17.44 -2.03
C ARG A 314 -23.95 -17.63 -1.24
N VAL A 315 -22.81 -17.76 -1.93
CA VAL A 315 -21.52 -17.90 -1.27
C VAL A 315 -20.75 -16.58 -1.41
N THR A 316 -20.29 -16.03 -0.29
CA THR A 316 -19.44 -14.83 -0.27
C THR A 316 -17.98 -15.23 -0.24
N THR A 317 -17.21 -14.79 -1.24
CA THR A 317 -15.75 -15.01 -1.35
C THR A 317 -14.93 -13.74 -1.14
N ASN A 318 -15.55 -12.56 -1.17
CA ASN A 318 -14.86 -11.29 -1.01
C ASN A 318 -14.27 -11.16 0.41
N PRO A 319 -12.94 -11.04 0.58
CA PRO A 319 -12.32 -10.95 1.90
C PRO A 319 -12.79 -9.74 2.69
N ILE A 320 -13.09 -8.61 2.04
CA ILE A 320 -13.52 -7.40 2.75
C ILE A 320 -14.88 -7.65 3.43
N ASP A 321 -15.80 -8.36 2.77
CA ASP A 321 -17.12 -8.67 3.35
C ASP A 321 -17.06 -9.78 4.41
N LEU A 322 -16.04 -10.64 4.37
CA LEU A 322 -15.82 -11.69 5.37
C LEU A 322 -15.17 -11.16 6.65
N TRP A 323 -14.24 -10.21 6.54
CA TRP A 323 -13.37 -9.78 7.65
C TRP A 323 -13.69 -8.39 8.20
N SER A 324 -14.54 -7.60 7.55
CA SER A 324 -14.94 -6.28 8.04
C SER A 324 -16.44 -6.22 8.35
N ALA A 325 -16.79 -5.71 9.53
CA ALA A 325 -18.19 -5.46 9.85
C ALA A 325 -18.72 -4.30 8.98
N PRO A 326 -19.94 -4.41 8.42
CA PRO A 326 -20.48 -3.43 7.47
C PRO A 326 -20.62 -2.03 8.07
N ASN A 327 -20.85 -1.93 9.38
CA ASN A 327 -21.00 -0.66 10.10
C ASN A 327 -19.73 -0.23 10.86
N SER A 328 -18.58 -0.87 10.61
CA SER A 328 -17.32 -0.50 11.25
C SER A 328 -16.83 0.87 10.77
N GLN A 329 -16.04 1.56 11.60
CA GLN A 329 -15.44 2.84 11.25
C GLN A 329 -14.60 2.73 9.96
N GLY A 330 -13.73 1.71 9.86
CA GLY A 330 -12.91 1.49 8.67
C GLY A 330 -13.74 1.27 7.40
N ARG A 331 -14.91 0.63 7.48
CA ARG A 331 -15.82 0.48 6.33
C ARG A 331 -16.42 1.81 5.91
N ARG A 332 -16.84 2.66 6.85
CA ARG A 332 -17.37 4.00 6.56
C ARG A 332 -16.34 4.93 5.95
N GLU A 333 -15.10 4.90 6.46
CA GLU A 333 -13.99 5.67 5.91
C GLU A 333 -13.65 5.21 4.48
N LYS A 334 -13.63 3.90 4.24
CA LYS A 334 -13.47 3.34 2.89
C LYS A 334 -14.60 3.77 1.95
N GLU A 335 -15.86 3.68 2.37
CA GLU A 335 -17.00 4.10 1.56
C GLU A 335 -16.93 5.60 1.24
N TYR A 336 -16.56 6.44 2.21
CA TYR A 336 -16.34 7.85 1.97
C TYR A 336 -15.23 8.08 0.93
N PHE A 337 -14.09 7.39 1.05
CA PHE A 337 -12.99 7.50 0.10
C PHE A 337 -13.41 7.07 -1.31
N ASP A 338 -14.01 5.88 -1.44
CA ASP A 338 -14.41 5.30 -2.72
C ASP A 338 -15.46 6.17 -3.45
N MET A 339 -16.35 6.86 -2.70
CA MET A 339 -17.35 7.76 -3.27
C MET A 339 -16.78 9.09 -3.78
N HIS A 340 -15.76 9.64 -3.11
CA HIS A 340 -15.24 10.98 -3.43
C HIS A 340 -14.03 10.92 -4.38
N PHE A 341 -13.17 9.93 -4.22
CA PHE A 341 -11.92 9.80 -4.97
C PHE A 341 -11.93 8.63 -5.97
N GLY A 342 -12.96 7.78 -5.92
CA GLY A 342 -12.94 6.48 -6.59
C GLY A 342 -12.23 5.43 -5.73
N PRO A 343 -12.42 4.14 -6.03
CA PRO A 343 -11.75 3.07 -5.30
C PRO A 343 -10.24 3.09 -5.54
N PHE A 344 -9.49 2.66 -4.53
CA PHE A 344 -8.05 2.46 -4.67
C PHE A 344 -7.74 1.47 -5.79
N PHE A 345 -6.73 1.78 -6.61
CA PHE A 345 -6.33 0.99 -7.78
C PHE A 345 -5.84 -0.41 -7.40
N ARG A 346 -5.86 -1.32 -8.37
CA ARG A 346 -5.36 -2.69 -8.27
C ARG A 346 -3.88 -2.69 -8.66
N THR A 347 -3.06 -3.51 -7.99
CA THR A 347 -1.61 -3.47 -8.13
C THR A 347 -1.06 -4.82 -8.57
N GLU A 348 -0.48 -4.87 -9.76
CA GLU A 348 0.28 -6.01 -10.26
C GLU A 348 1.78 -5.69 -10.12
N GLN A 349 2.47 -6.44 -9.25
CA GLN A 349 3.88 -6.20 -8.92
C GLN A 349 4.76 -7.37 -9.32
N LEU A 350 5.96 -7.04 -9.82
CA LEU A 350 7.04 -7.98 -10.08
C LEU A 350 8.29 -7.51 -9.36
N ILE A 351 8.92 -8.41 -8.61
CA ILE A 351 10.22 -8.23 -7.99
C ILE A 351 11.19 -9.12 -8.76
N ILE A 352 12.12 -8.49 -9.47
CA ILE A 352 13.06 -9.15 -10.37
C ILE A 352 14.45 -9.06 -9.76
N ARG A 353 15.15 -10.19 -9.66
CA ARG A 353 16.54 -10.27 -9.20
C ARG A 353 17.37 -11.03 -10.22
N SER A 354 18.63 -10.65 -10.38
CA SER A 354 19.58 -11.44 -11.18
C SER A 354 20.58 -12.17 -10.26
N PRO A 355 20.45 -13.50 -10.09
CA PRO A 355 21.29 -14.25 -9.17
C PRO A 355 22.67 -14.61 -9.74
N HIS A 356 22.83 -14.61 -11.06
CA HIS A 356 24.05 -15.09 -11.73
C HIS A 356 25.00 -13.96 -12.15
N THR A 357 24.52 -12.72 -12.25
CA THR A 357 25.36 -11.56 -12.53
C THR A 357 26.04 -11.06 -11.25
N SER A 358 27.31 -10.69 -11.33
CA SER A 358 28.01 -10.01 -10.24
C SER A 358 27.81 -8.49 -10.32
N LYS A 359 28.10 -7.80 -9.21
CA LYS A 359 28.25 -6.34 -9.20
C LYS A 359 29.34 -5.91 -10.17
N HIS A 360 29.15 -4.79 -10.86
CA HIS A 360 30.17 -4.15 -11.69
C HIS A 360 30.46 -2.74 -11.18
N ILE A 361 31.59 -2.17 -11.58
CA ILE A 361 32.05 -0.85 -11.14
C ILE A 361 31.94 0.11 -12.32
N TYR A 362 31.27 1.24 -12.08
CA TYR A 362 31.26 2.38 -12.98
C TYR A 362 32.34 3.38 -12.56
N GLN A 363 33.18 3.78 -13.51
CA GLN A 363 34.26 4.75 -13.30
C GLN A 363 33.94 6.03 -14.09
N PRO A 364 33.53 7.11 -13.42
CA PRO A 364 33.15 8.35 -14.09
C PRO A 364 34.36 9.03 -14.77
N TYR A 365 34.19 9.46 -16.02
CA TYR A 365 35.14 10.30 -16.74
C TYR A 365 34.65 11.76 -16.75
N PRO A 366 35.53 12.79 -16.62
CA PRO A 366 36.99 12.76 -16.55
C PRO A 366 37.56 12.50 -15.14
N SER A 367 36.74 12.63 -14.09
CA SER A 367 37.14 12.35 -12.72
C SER A 367 35.93 11.97 -11.86
N GLY A 368 36.13 11.05 -10.91
CA GLY A 368 35.09 10.59 -10.00
C GLY A 368 35.54 9.40 -9.19
N THR A 369 34.86 9.12 -8.08
CA THR A 369 35.07 7.89 -7.31
C THR A 369 34.36 6.74 -8.00
N ASP A 370 34.99 5.57 -7.99
CA ASP A 370 34.39 4.31 -8.44
C ASP A 370 33.03 4.06 -7.76
N VAL A 371 31.98 3.88 -8.56
CA VAL A 371 30.61 3.64 -8.09
C VAL A 371 30.25 2.17 -8.36
N PRO A 372 29.99 1.35 -7.34
CA PRO A 372 29.53 -0.01 -7.55
C PRO A 372 28.05 -0.03 -7.96
N PHE A 373 27.71 -0.88 -8.92
CA PHE A 373 26.35 -1.15 -9.35
C PHE A 373 25.93 -2.56 -8.96
N GLY A 374 24.69 -2.68 -8.47
CA GLY A 374 24.08 -3.93 -8.10
C GLY A 374 23.87 -4.87 -9.29
N PRO A 375 23.77 -6.19 -9.05
CA PRO A 375 23.60 -7.18 -10.12
C PRO A 375 22.48 -6.87 -11.14
N PRO A 376 21.26 -6.47 -10.73
CA PRO A 376 20.18 -6.28 -11.70
C PRO A 376 20.30 -4.97 -12.50
N LEU A 377 21.25 -4.09 -12.18
CA LEU A 377 21.50 -2.83 -12.92
C LEU A 377 22.54 -3.01 -14.04
N ASN A 378 22.92 -4.24 -14.34
CA ASN A 378 23.70 -4.55 -15.53
C ASN A 378 22.87 -4.29 -16.79
N ILE A 379 23.46 -3.66 -17.81
CA ILE A 379 22.78 -3.28 -19.05
C ILE A 379 22.08 -4.47 -19.75
N GLU A 380 22.71 -5.65 -19.78
CA GLU A 380 22.13 -6.84 -20.40
C GLU A 380 20.88 -7.32 -19.65
N ILE A 381 20.87 -7.15 -18.33
CA ILE A 381 19.71 -7.47 -17.48
C ILE A 381 18.60 -6.44 -17.70
N LEU A 382 18.95 -5.14 -17.78
CA LEU A 382 17.98 -4.08 -18.05
C LEU A 382 17.27 -4.26 -19.40
N HIS A 383 17.98 -4.69 -20.45
CA HIS A 383 17.34 -5.06 -21.72
C HIS A 383 16.39 -6.25 -21.59
N GLN A 384 16.81 -7.33 -20.93
CA GLN A 384 15.94 -8.50 -20.72
C GLN A 384 14.68 -8.15 -19.91
N VAL A 385 14.82 -7.25 -18.93
CA VAL A 385 13.70 -6.74 -18.14
C VAL A 385 12.80 -5.82 -18.98
N LEU A 386 13.37 -5.04 -19.90
CA LEU A 386 12.60 -4.22 -20.84
C LEU A 386 11.82 -5.06 -21.84
N ASP A 387 12.40 -6.14 -22.34
CA ASP A 387 11.72 -7.13 -23.19
C ASP A 387 10.56 -7.78 -22.43
N LEU A 388 10.78 -8.17 -21.17
CA LEU A 388 9.74 -8.72 -20.31
C LEU A 388 8.61 -7.71 -20.08
N GLN A 389 8.94 -6.45 -19.75
CA GLN A 389 7.94 -5.39 -19.53
C GLN A 389 7.11 -5.15 -20.80
N THR A 390 7.76 -5.02 -21.95
CA THR A 390 7.10 -4.81 -23.25
C THR A 390 6.21 -6.00 -23.63
N ALA A 391 6.63 -7.23 -23.30
CA ALA A 391 5.81 -8.41 -23.51
C ALA A 391 4.57 -8.43 -22.61
N ILE A 392 4.68 -7.98 -21.36
CA ILE A 392 3.55 -7.82 -20.43
C ILE A 392 2.56 -6.75 -20.92
N GLU A 393 3.06 -5.62 -21.40
CA GLU A 393 2.22 -4.54 -21.96
C GLU A 393 1.38 -5.02 -23.16
N ASN A 394 1.90 -5.98 -23.93
CA ASN A 394 1.25 -6.57 -25.10
C ASN A 394 0.33 -7.77 -24.80
N ILE A 395 0.12 -8.12 -23.53
CA ILE A 395 -0.80 -9.21 -23.17
C ILE A 395 -2.23 -8.85 -23.57
N THR A 396 -2.86 -9.77 -24.30
CA THR A 396 -4.27 -9.69 -24.70
C THR A 396 -5.07 -10.76 -23.96
N ALA A 397 -6.14 -10.35 -23.29
CA ALA A 397 -7.09 -11.28 -22.67
C ALA A 397 -8.44 -11.25 -23.39
N LEU A 398 -9.12 -12.41 -23.46
CA LEU A 398 -10.46 -12.51 -24.03
C LEU A 398 -11.51 -12.45 -22.92
N CYS A 399 -12.38 -11.44 -22.95
CA CYS A 399 -13.49 -11.29 -22.01
C CYS A 399 -14.77 -10.95 -22.77
N ASN A 400 -15.84 -11.73 -22.61
CA ASN A 400 -17.14 -11.50 -23.27
C ASN A 400 -17.04 -11.27 -24.80
N ASN A 401 -16.18 -12.04 -25.48
CA ASN A 401 -15.90 -11.95 -26.92
C ASN A 401 -15.25 -10.61 -27.37
N GLN A 402 -14.73 -9.83 -26.42
CA GLN A 402 -13.89 -8.66 -26.65
C GLN A 402 -12.46 -8.93 -26.19
N THR A 403 -11.50 -8.37 -26.93
CA THR A 403 -10.09 -8.38 -26.53
C THR A 403 -9.82 -7.22 -25.60
N VAL A 404 -9.23 -7.50 -24.44
CA VAL A 404 -8.83 -6.53 -23.42
C VAL A 404 -7.32 -6.46 -23.38
N MET A 405 -6.77 -5.27 -23.51
CA MET A 405 -5.33 -4.99 -23.35
C MET A 405 -5.08 -4.14 -22.10
N LEU A 406 -3.81 -4.07 -21.67
CA LEU A 406 -3.41 -3.25 -20.52
C LEU A 406 -3.86 -1.79 -20.68
N ARG A 407 -3.68 -1.20 -21.87
CA ARG A 407 -4.10 0.17 -22.19
C ARG A 407 -5.59 0.47 -21.99
N ASP A 408 -6.44 -0.56 -21.97
CA ASP A 408 -7.88 -0.39 -21.82
C ASP A 408 -8.30 -0.32 -20.33
N ILE A 409 -7.46 -0.83 -19.43
CA ILE A 409 -7.78 -0.99 -18.00
C ILE A 409 -6.83 -0.25 -17.06
N CYS A 410 -5.62 0.09 -17.51
CA CYS A 410 -4.59 0.73 -16.70
C CYS A 410 -4.97 2.14 -16.24
N LEU A 411 -4.35 2.58 -15.14
CA LEU A 411 -4.46 3.97 -14.69
C LEU A 411 -3.61 4.88 -15.59
N ALA A 412 -4.23 5.91 -16.17
CA ALA A 412 -3.57 6.94 -16.99
C ALA A 412 -3.90 8.35 -16.44
N PRO A 413 -3.03 8.96 -15.62
CA PRO A 413 -3.35 10.15 -14.84
C PRO A 413 -3.56 11.41 -15.69
N LEU A 414 -2.89 11.50 -16.84
CA LEU A 414 -2.97 12.65 -17.75
C LEU A 414 -3.92 12.42 -18.94
N SER A 415 -4.79 11.40 -18.86
CA SER A 415 -5.78 11.13 -19.90
C SER A 415 -6.83 12.26 -19.95
N PRO A 416 -7.23 12.77 -21.14
CA PRO A 416 -6.97 12.23 -22.47
C PRO A 416 -5.73 12.80 -23.20
N TYR A 417 -4.97 13.72 -22.58
CA TYR A 417 -3.80 14.36 -23.21
C TYR A 417 -2.67 13.35 -23.46
N ASN A 418 -2.35 12.54 -22.45
CA ASN A 418 -1.46 11.38 -22.57
C ASN A 418 -2.21 10.12 -22.14
N LYS A 419 -2.25 9.13 -23.04
CA LYS A 419 -2.96 7.84 -22.83
C LYS A 419 -2.03 6.71 -22.39
N ASN A 420 -0.74 6.99 -22.19
CA ASN A 420 0.19 6.00 -21.69
C ASN A 420 -0.18 5.60 -20.26
N CYS A 421 -0.10 4.30 -20.01
CA CYS A 421 -0.35 3.73 -18.69
C CYS A 421 0.74 4.14 -17.71
N THR A 422 0.37 4.38 -16.45
CA THR A 422 1.35 4.42 -15.37
C THR A 422 2.02 3.06 -15.27
N ILE A 423 3.35 3.03 -15.42
CA ILE A 423 4.16 1.84 -15.18
C ILE A 423 5.31 2.32 -14.31
N LEU A 424 5.45 1.77 -13.11
CA LEU A 424 6.52 2.14 -12.20
C LEU A 424 7.63 1.12 -12.36
N SER A 425 8.67 1.49 -13.09
CA SER A 425 9.86 0.67 -13.37
C SER A 425 11.06 1.59 -13.52
N VAL A 426 12.25 1.12 -13.18
CA VAL A 426 13.51 1.87 -13.42
C VAL A 426 13.70 2.22 -14.90
N LEU A 427 13.12 1.41 -15.80
CA LEU A 427 13.21 1.59 -17.25
C LEU A 427 12.43 2.81 -17.76
N ASN A 428 11.53 3.38 -16.94
CA ASN A 428 10.85 4.62 -17.28
C ASN A 428 11.79 5.84 -17.23
N TYR A 429 12.92 5.77 -16.52
CA TYR A 429 13.97 6.80 -16.66
C TYR A 429 14.48 6.88 -18.10
N PHE A 430 14.46 5.77 -18.83
CA PHE A 430 14.85 5.67 -20.25
C PHE A 430 13.63 5.58 -21.18
N GLN A 431 12.47 6.05 -20.71
CA GLN A 431 11.19 6.06 -21.44
C GLN A 431 10.80 4.72 -22.07
N ASN A 432 11.16 3.59 -21.44
CA ASN A 432 10.94 2.24 -21.94
C ASN A 432 11.52 2.00 -23.35
N SER A 433 12.63 2.67 -23.70
CA SER A 433 13.26 2.53 -25.02
C SER A 433 14.65 1.90 -24.94
N HIS A 434 14.88 0.85 -25.74
CA HIS A 434 16.21 0.27 -25.90
C HIS A 434 17.21 1.30 -26.43
N SER A 435 16.78 2.20 -27.33
CA SER A 435 17.68 3.18 -27.94
C SER A 435 18.17 4.24 -26.95
N VAL A 436 17.31 4.64 -26.00
CA VAL A 436 17.67 5.61 -24.95
C VAL A 436 18.51 4.94 -23.88
N LEU A 437 18.23 3.67 -23.57
CA LEU A 437 19.06 2.88 -22.66
C LEU A 437 20.49 2.64 -23.19
N ASP A 438 20.64 2.42 -24.50
CA ASP A 438 21.93 2.26 -25.18
C ASP A 438 22.62 3.59 -25.54
N HIS A 439 21.98 4.73 -25.22
CA HIS A 439 22.50 6.05 -25.54
C HIS A 439 23.78 6.31 -24.73
N LYS A 440 24.87 6.62 -25.43
CA LYS A 440 26.15 6.98 -24.85
C LYS A 440 26.81 8.09 -25.65
N VAL A 441 27.48 8.99 -24.94
CA VAL A 441 28.26 10.09 -25.51
C VAL A 441 29.71 9.88 -25.13
N GLY A 442 30.59 9.81 -26.13
CA GLY A 442 32.01 9.51 -25.93
C GLY A 442 32.80 9.53 -27.23
N ASP A 443 34.11 9.43 -27.10
CA ASP A 443 35.02 9.15 -28.21
C ASP A 443 35.37 7.65 -28.25
N GLU A 444 36.29 7.25 -29.13
CA GLU A 444 36.69 5.84 -29.29
C GLU A 444 37.37 5.26 -28.03
N PHE A 445 37.92 6.09 -27.15
CA PHE A 445 38.71 5.69 -25.99
C PHE A 445 37.97 5.86 -24.66
N TYR A 446 37.09 6.86 -24.56
CA TYR A 446 36.44 7.28 -23.33
C TYR A 446 34.95 7.52 -23.55
N THR A 447 34.14 6.96 -22.65
CA THR A 447 32.71 7.27 -22.55
C THR A 447 32.54 8.41 -21.56
N TYR A 448 32.06 9.56 -22.04
CA TYR A 448 31.85 10.75 -21.23
C TYR A 448 30.56 10.66 -20.41
N ALA A 449 29.49 10.13 -21.01
CA ALA A 449 28.22 9.88 -20.33
C ALA A 449 27.54 8.65 -20.92
N ASP A 450 26.93 7.84 -20.05
CA ASP A 450 26.19 6.63 -20.40
C ASP A 450 24.98 6.45 -19.49
N TYR A 451 24.31 5.30 -19.60
CA TYR A 451 23.14 4.99 -18.78
C TYR A 451 23.41 5.02 -17.27
N HIS A 452 24.65 4.79 -16.80
CA HIS A 452 24.99 4.90 -15.38
C HIS A 452 24.92 6.35 -14.93
N THR A 453 25.43 7.27 -15.75
CA THR A 453 25.36 8.71 -15.52
C THR A 453 23.90 9.15 -15.39
N HIS A 454 23.09 8.78 -16.36
CA HIS A 454 21.67 9.14 -16.38
C HIS A 454 20.89 8.51 -15.22
N PHE A 455 21.12 7.23 -14.91
CA PHE A 455 20.52 6.56 -13.76
C PHE A 455 20.86 7.30 -12.45
N LEU A 456 22.14 7.59 -12.19
CA LEU A 456 22.57 8.29 -10.98
C LEU A 456 21.99 9.71 -10.89
N TYR A 457 21.74 10.35 -12.02
CA TYR A 457 21.07 11.63 -12.09
C TYR A 457 19.58 11.51 -11.73
N CYS A 458 18.84 10.62 -12.39
CA CYS A 458 17.39 10.48 -12.19
C CYS A 458 17.00 9.95 -10.81
N VAL A 459 17.82 9.09 -10.18
CA VAL A 459 17.55 8.68 -8.78
C VAL A 459 17.72 9.83 -7.79
N ARG A 460 18.44 10.89 -8.15
CA ARG A 460 18.62 12.11 -7.35
C ARG A 460 17.59 13.19 -7.68
N ALA A 461 17.25 13.33 -8.96
CA ALA A 461 16.31 14.34 -9.46
C ALA A 461 15.26 13.71 -10.40
N PRO A 462 14.32 12.89 -9.88
CA PRO A 462 13.40 12.08 -10.70
C PRO A 462 12.34 12.90 -11.45
N THR A 463 12.21 14.20 -11.18
CA THR A 463 11.28 15.10 -11.85
C THR A 463 11.93 15.92 -12.97
N SER A 464 13.23 15.72 -13.23
CA SER A 464 13.94 16.52 -14.23
C SER A 464 13.43 16.22 -15.64
N LEU A 465 13.19 17.29 -16.41
CA LEU A 465 12.79 17.22 -17.82
C LEU A 465 14.00 17.07 -18.75
N ASN A 466 15.20 17.37 -18.27
CA ASN A 466 16.41 17.31 -19.05
C ASN A 466 17.62 17.10 -18.12
N ASP A 467 18.35 16.02 -18.33
CA ASP A 467 19.60 15.78 -17.63
C ASP A 467 20.64 16.86 -17.97
N THR A 468 21.34 17.31 -16.93
CA THR A 468 22.47 18.25 -17.04
C THR A 468 23.77 17.58 -17.49
N SER A 469 23.78 16.24 -17.55
CA SER A 469 24.86 15.48 -18.17
C SER A 469 24.88 15.72 -19.68
N LEU A 470 25.94 15.23 -20.32
CA LEU A 470 26.14 15.36 -21.77
C LEU A 470 25.05 14.62 -22.61
N LEU A 471 24.16 13.85 -21.98
CA LEU A 471 23.11 13.09 -22.66
C LEU A 471 21.86 13.91 -22.99
N HIS A 472 21.50 14.86 -22.11
CA HIS A 472 20.27 15.66 -22.23
C HIS A 472 18.95 14.85 -22.35
N ASP A 473 18.86 13.71 -21.67
CA ASP A 473 17.68 12.85 -21.65
C ASP A 473 16.73 13.21 -20.47
N PRO A 474 15.39 13.07 -20.63
CA PRO A 474 14.43 13.34 -19.56
C PRO A 474 14.35 12.21 -18.52
N CYS A 475 14.07 12.52 -17.25
CA CYS A 475 13.85 11.51 -16.20
C CYS A 475 12.38 11.11 -15.99
N LEU A 476 11.43 11.83 -16.61
CA LEU A 476 10.01 11.53 -16.47
C LEU A 476 9.64 10.25 -17.21
N GLY A 477 8.72 9.47 -16.61
CA GLY A 477 8.18 8.28 -17.25
C GLY A 477 7.29 8.61 -18.45
N THR A 478 7.01 7.59 -19.26
CA THR A 478 6.20 7.73 -20.48
C THR A 478 4.78 8.25 -20.24
N PHE A 479 4.25 8.08 -19.02
CA PHE A 479 2.95 8.58 -18.56
C PHE A 479 2.98 10.05 -18.10
N GLY A 480 4.15 10.69 -18.06
CA GLY A 480 4.33 12.11 -17.72
C GLY A 480 4.42 12.41 -16.23
N GLY A 481 4.75 11.43 -15.39
CA GLY A 481 4.99 11.63 -13.97
C GLY A 481 6.39 11.13 -13.54
N PRO A 482 6.88 11.59 -12.37
CA PRO A 482 8.16 11.15 -11.84
C PRO A 482 8.09 9.71 -11.33
N VAL A 483 9.20 8.99 -11.46
CA VAL A 483 9.36 7.65 -10.90
C VAL A 483 10.33 7.75 -9.74
N PHE A 484 9.82 7.57 -8.51
CA PHE A 484 10.68 7.64 -7.33
C PHE A 484 11.49 6.35 -7.16
N PRO A 485 12.79 6.45 -6.79
CA PRO A 485 13.69 5.31 -6.76
C PRO A 485 13.25 4.23 -5.75
N TRP A 486 12.64 4.60 -4.62
CA TRP A 486 12.15 3.65 -3.60
C TRP A 486 10.91 2.85 -4.04
N LEU A 487 10.24 3.23 -5.13
CA LEU A 487 9.13 2.48 -5.69
C LEU A 487 9.58 1.39 -6.68
N VAL A 488 10.79 1.54 -7.25
CA VAL A 488 11.27 0.72 -8.37
C VAL A 488 12.56 -0.04 -8.08
N LEU A 489 13.23 0.24 -6.96
CA LEU A 489 14.45 -0.45 -6.51
C LEU A 489 14.24 -1.03 -5.11
N GLY A 490 14.96 -2.11 -4.81
CA GLY A 490 14.93 -2.74 -3.50
C GLY A 490 16.29 -3.30 -3.06
N GLY A 491 16.46 -3.43 -1.74
CA GLY A 491 17.66 -4.04 -1.12
C GLY A 491 18.94 -3.23 -1.35
N TYR A 492 18.86 -1.92 -1.12
CA TYR A 492 19.96 -0.97 -1.09
C TYR A 492 20.14 -0.40 0.33
N ASP A 493 21.31 0.19 0.60
CA ASP A 493 21.63 0.79 1.90
C ASP A 493 21.32 2.29 1.89
N ASP A 494 20.31 2.70 2.69
CA ASP A 494 19.89 4.10 2.87
C ASP A 494 19.61 4.85 1.55
N GLN A 495 20.55 5.64 1.05
CA GLN A 495 20.43 6.45 -0.17
C GLN A 495 21.26 5.91 -1.35
N ASN A 496 21.95 4.78 -1.20
CA ASN A 496 22.82 4.22 -2.22
C ASN A 496 22.04 3.32 -3.20
N TYR A 497 21.17 3.92 -3.99
CA TYR A 497 20.32 3.21 -4.98
C TYR A 497 21.10 2.40 -6.00
N ASN A 498 22.35 2.78 -6.29
CA ASN A 498 23.28 2.03 -7.12
C ASN A 498 23.57 0.62 -6.58
N ASN A 499 23.46 0.38 -5.28
CA ASN A 499 23.67 -0.95 -4.66
C ASN A 499 22.44 -1.86 -4.70
N ALA A 500 21.34 -1.46 -5.35
CA ALA A 500 20.09 -2.21 -5.37
C ALA A 500 20.27 -3.67 -5.82
N THR A 501 19.61 -4.59 -5.12
CA THR A 501 19.68 -6.04 -5.37
C THR A 501 18.44 -6.60 -6.04
N ALA A 502 17.37 -5.82 -6.10
CA ALA A 502 16.13 -6.15 -6.81
C ALA A 502 15.58 -4.93 -7.55
N LEU A 503 14.92 -5.20 -8.69
CA LEU A 503 14.09 -4.24 -9.41
C LEU A 503 12.63 -4.55 -9.10
N VAL A 504 11.83 -3.50 -8.92
CA VAL A 504 10.39 -3.59 -8.72
C VAL A 504 9.70 -2.96 -9.93
N ILE A 505 8.83 -3.73 -10.58
CA ILE A 505 7.94 -3.25 -11.63
C ILE A 505 6.52 -3.31 -11.10
N THR A 506 5.81 -2.19 -11.15
CA THR A 506 4.40 -2.12 -10.76
C THR A 506 3.55 -1.64 -11.93
N PHE A 507 2.47 -2.36 -12.20
CA PHE A 507 1.41 -1.98 -13.14
C PHE A 507 0.14 -1.66 -12.33
N PRO A 508 -0.21 -0.37 -12.16
CA PRO A 508 -1.47 0.02 -11.54
C PRO A 508 -2.64 -0.09 -12.52
N VAL A 509 -3.64 -0.89 -12.16
CA VAL A 509 -4.88 -1.09 -12.93
C VAL A 509 -6.06 -0.40 -12.23
N ASN A 510 -6.95 0.23 -12.99
CA ASN A 510 -8.11 0.88 -12.40
C ASN A 510 -9.00 -0.13 -11.68
N ASN A 511 -9.36 0.21 -10.44
CA ASN A 511 -10.41 -0.50 -9.72
C ASN A 511 -11.75 0.18 -9.98
N TYR A 512 -12.85 -0.54 -9.74
CA TYR A 512 -14.18 -0.03 -10.06
C TYR A 512 -15.16 -0.22 -8.90
N TYR A 513 -15.89 0.86 -8.59
CA TYR A 513 -16.92 0.86 -7.57
C TYR A 513 -18.27 0.49 -8.20
N ASN A 514 -18.84 -0.65 -7.80
CA ASN A 514 -20.13 -1.17 -8.29
C ASN A 514 -20.24 -1.44 -9.82
N ASP A 515 -19.13 -1.49 -10.56
CA ASP A 515 -19.11 -1.87 -11.98
C ASP A 515 -18.46 -3.26 -12.15
N THR A 516 -19.32 -4.28 -12.21
CA THR A 516 -18.87 -5.69 -12.30
C THR A 516 -18.32 -6.04 -13.67
N GLU A 517 -18.78 -5.39 -14.74
CA GLU A 517 -18.33 -5.69 -16.10
C GLU A 517 -16.88 -5.27 -16.29
N LYS A 518 -16.52 -4.05 -15.89
CA LYS A 518 -15.13 -3.58 -15.99
C LYS A 518 -14.21 -4.32 -15.02
N LEU A 519 -14.68 -4.67 -13.83
CA LEU A 519 -13.92 -5.49 -12.90
C LEU A 519 -13.62 -6.88 -13.48
N GLN A 520 -14.58 -7.51 -14.15
CA GLN A 520 -14.37 -8.79 -14.84
C GLN A 520 -13.33 -8.68 -15.97
N ARG A 521 -13.29 -7.57 -16.70
CA ARG A 521 -12.26 -7.32 -17.73
C ARG A 521 -10.87 -7.21 -17.11
N ALA A 522 -10.72 -6.46 -16.03
CA ALA A 522 -9.46 -6.34 -15.29
C ALA A 522 -9.00 -7.71 -14.76
N GLN A 523 -9.90 -8.45 -14.11
CA GLN A 523 -9.63 -9.80 -13.61
C GLN A 523 -9.26 -10.80 -14.73
N ALA A 524 -9.85 -10.68 -15.92
CA ALA A 524 -9.52 -11.51 -17.07
C ALA A 524 -8.09 -11.23 -17.57
N TRP A 525 -7.70 -9.95 -17.64
CA TRP A 525 -6.33 -9.57 -17.97
C TRP A 525 -5.33 -10.03 -16.91
N GLU A 526 -5.62 -9.83 -15.62
CA GLU A 526 -4.78 -10.30 -14.50
C GLU A 526 -4.53 -11.82 -14.55
N ARG A 527 -5.52 -12.60 -15.02
CA ARG A 527 -5.37 -14.05 -15.17
C ARG A 527 -4.35 -14.40 -16.25
N GLU A 528 -4.43 -13.76 -17.41
CA GLU A 528 -3.47 -13.97 -18.49
C GLU A 528 -2.08 -13.43 -18.12
N PHE A 529 -2.02 -12.33 -17.37
CA PHE A 529 -0.79 -11.82 -16.76
C PHE A 529 -0.12 -12.88 -15.86
N ILE A 530 -0.86 -13.48 -14.92
CA ILE A 530 -0.35 -14.56 -14.07
C ILE A 530 0.14 -15.74 -14.91
N ASN A 531 -0.64 -16.18 -15.90
CA ASN A 531 -0.27 -17.31 -16.77
C ASN A 531 1.00 -17.01 -17.58
N PHE A 532 1.12 -15.78 -18.12
CA PHE A 532 2.28 -15.34 -18.87
C PHE A 532 3.53 -15.34 -18.00
N VAL A 533 3.49 -14.70 -16.83
CA VAL A 533 4.66 -14.60 -15.94
C VAL A 533 5.05 -15.97 -15.37
N LYS A 534 4.08 -16.85 -15.05
CA LYS A 534 4.37 -18.22 -14.62
C LYS A 534 5.12 -19.05 -15.67
N ASN A 535 4.82 -18.84 -16.95
CA ASN A 535 5.41 -19.57 -18.07
C ASN A 535 6.63 -18.86 -18.69
N TYR A 536 7.01 -17.69 -18.16
CA TYR A 536 8.16 -16.94 -18.65
C TYR A 536 9.45 -17.54 -18.07
N GLU A 537 10.16 -18.31 -18.90
CA GLU A 537 11.45 -18.89 -18.53
C GLU A 537 12.60 -17.98 -18.99
N ASN A 538 13.35 -17.44 -18.04
CA ASN A 538 14.64 -16.78 -18.30
C ASN A 538 15.66 -17.18 -17.23
N PRO A 539 16.75 -17.88 -17.57
CA PRO A 539 17.72 -18.39 -16.59
C PRO A 539 18.48 -17.28 -15.86
N ASN A 540 18.57 -16.06 -16.43
CA ASN A 540 19.31 -14.95 -15.84
C ASN A 540 18.50 -14.17 -14.79
N LEU A 541 17.17 -14.40 -14.73
CA LEU A 541 16.23 -13.66 -13.91
C LEU A 541 15.51 -14.59 -12.94
N THR A 542 15.29 -14.12 -11.72
CA THR A 542 14.36 -14.73 -10.77
C THR A 542 13.26 -13.73 -10.49
N ILE A 543 12.04 -14.11 -10.87
CA ILE A 543 10.87 -13.23 -10.84
C ILE A 543 9.95 -13.71 -9.72
N SER A 544 9.61 -12.82 -8.80
CA SER A 544 8.52 -13.01 -7.83
C SER A 544 7.43 -12.03 -8.16
N PHE A 545 6.20 -12.48 -8.36
CA PHE A 545 5.12 -11.63 -8.85
C PHE A 545 3.85 -11.81 -8.02
N THR A 546 2.98 -10.81 -8.05
CA THR A 546 1.66 -10.83 -7.45
C THR A 546 0.69 -10.04 -8.33
N ALA A 547 -0.57 -10.46 -8.33
CA ALA A 547 -1.68 -9.72 -8.92
C ALA A 547 -2.76 -9.56 -7.86
N GLU A 548 -3.62 -8.56 -7.97
CA GLU A 548 -4.63 -8.31 -6.94
C GLU A 548 -5.56 -9.53 -6.72
N ARG A 549 -5.91 -10.26 -7.78
CA ARG A 549 -6.72 -11.49 -7.69
C ARG A 549 -5.97 -12.73 -7.16
N SER A 550 -4.63 -12.75 -7.13
CA SER A 550 -3.88 -14.00 -6.91
C SER A 550 -4.10 -14.58 -5.51
N ILE A 551 -4.34 -13.73 -4.51
CA ILE A 551 -4.64 -14.17 -3.15
C ILE A 551 -5.97 -14.94 -3.11
N GLU A 552 -7.02 -14.41 -3.75
CA GLU A 552 -8.32 -15.07 -3.82
C GLU A 552 -8.26 -16.39 -4.58
N ASP A 553 -7.53 -16.44 -5.70
CA ASP A 553 -7.38 -17.65 -6.51
C ASP A 553 -6.62 -18.75 -5.76
N GLU A 554 -5.51 -18.43 -5.09
CA GLU A 554 -4.71 -19.42 -4.35
C GLU A 554 -5.45 -19.93 -3.10
N LEU A 555 -6.20 -19.08 -2.38
CA LEU A 555 -7.06 -19.51 -1.28
C LEU A 555 -8.14 -20.52 -1.74
N ASN A 556 -8.77 -20.25 -2.89
CA ASN A 556 -9.77 -21.15 -3.47
C ASN A 556 -9.16 -22.48 -3.95
N ARG A 557 -7.93 -22.44 -4.49
CA ARG A 557 -7.20 -23.63 -4.93
C ARG A 557 -6.85 -24.55 -3.75
N GLU A 558 -6.32 -24.00 -2.66
CA GLU A 558 -5.99 -24.76 -1.46
C GLU A 558 -7.24 -25.40 -0.84
N SER A 559 -8.34 -24.63 -0.72
CA SER A 559 -9.61 -25.16 -0.20
C SER A 559 -10.15 -26.34 -1.02
N SER A 560 -9.96 -26.34 -2.34
CA SER A 560 -10.40 -27.44 -3.21
C SER A 560 -9.54 -28.70 -3.08
N SER A 561 -8.27 -28.56 -2.70
CA SER A 561 -7.34 -29.68 -2.54
C SER A 561 -7.69 -30.56 -1.34
N ASP A 562 -8.23 -29.97 -0.28
CA ASP A 562 -8.54 -30.68 0.97
C ASP A 562 -9.84 -31.50 0.92
N VAL A 563 -10.70 -31.26 -0.09
CA VAL A 563 -11.99 -31.94 -0.23
C VAL A 563 -11.84 -33.47 -0.24
N LEU A 564 -10.81 -34.02 -0.90
CA LEU A 564 -10.59 -35.46 -0.94
C LEU A 564 -10.29 -36.04 0.45
N THR A 565 -9.41 -35.39 1.21
CA THR A 565 -9.05 -35.80 2.57
C THR A 565 -10.27 -35.77 3.49
N ILE A 566 -11.11 -34.74 3.34
CA ILE A 566 -12.37 -34.61 4.09
C ILE A 566 -13.33 -35.76 3.73
N VAL A 567 -13.52 -36.10 2.46
CA VAL A 567 -14.38 -37.23 2.06
C VAL A 567 -13.88 -38.56 2.64
N ILE A 568 -12.57 -38.79 2.64
CA ILE A 568 -11.98 -40.01 3.22
C ILE A 568 -12.22 -40.06 4.73
N SER A 569 -12.04 -38.94 5.44
CA SER A 569 -12.28 -38.90 6.90
C SER A 569 -13.74 -39.21 7.23
N TYR A 570 -14.70 -38.64 6.49
CA TYR A 570 -16.12 -38.96 6.63
C TYR A 570 -16.43 -40.42 6.29
N ALA A 571 -15.81 -41.00 5.27
CA ALA A 571 -16.00 -42.41 4.93
C ALA A 571 -15.51 -43.35 6.04
N ILE A 572 -14.36 -43.05 6.66
CA ILE A 572 -13.83 -43.81 7.80
C ILE A 572 -14.74 -43.66 9.03
N MET A 573 -15.18 -42.44 9.34
CA MET A 573 -16.13 -42.23 10.44
C MET A 573 -17.45 -42.98 10.21
N PHE A 574 -17.98 -42.95 8.99
CA PHE A 574 -19.18 -43.70 8.60
C PHE A 574 -19.00 -45.20 8.81
N PHE A 575 -17.86 -45.74 8.38
CA PHE A 575 -17.52 -47.14 8.59
C PHE A 575 -17.46 -47.48 10.07
N TYR A 576 -16.78 -46.67 10.88
CA TYR A 576 -16.69 -46.84 12.32
C TYR A 576 -18.06 -46.87 12.99
N ILE A 577 -18.93 -45.89 12.70
CA ILE A 577 -20.28 -45.79 13.26
C ILE A 577 -21.11 -47.02 12.92
N SER A 578 -21.04 -47.47 11.66
CA SER A 578 -21.80 -48.63 11.16
C SER A 578 -21.39 -49.93 11.84
N VAL A 579 -20.10 -50.10 12.18
CA VAL A 579 -19.59 -51.29 12.89
C VAL A 579 -19.84 -51.19 14.39
N ALA A 580 -19.53 -50.05 15.02
CA ALA A 580 -19.55 -49.90 16.47
C ALA A 580 -20.97 -49.89 17.09
N LEU A 581 -22.02 -49.58 16.31
CA LEU A 581 -23.42 -49.72 16.75
C LEU A 581 -23.91 -51.19 16.78
N GLY A 582 -23.18 -52.12 16.15
CA GLY A 582 -23.51 -53.55 16.12
C GLY A 582 -22.94 -54.30 17.33
N HIS A 583 -23.76 -55.12 18.01
CA HIS A 583 -23.30 -55.97 19.10
C HIS A 583 -22.91 -57.36 18.56
N ILE A 584 -21.65 -57.52 18.16
CA ILE A 584 -21.15 -58.76 17.53
C ILE A 584 -21.01 -59.86 18.60
N LYS A 585 -21.97 -60.80 18.67
CA LYS A 585 -21.90 -61.97 19.56
C LYS A 585 -21.18 -63.17 18.92
N SER A 586 -21.14 -63.27 17.59
CA SER A 586 -20.46 -64.36 16.86
C SER A 586 -20.08 -63.95 15.44
N CYS A 587 -18.91 -64.41 14.95
CA CYS A 587 -18.38 -64.05 13.63
C CYS A 587 -19.21 -64.59 12.45
N SER A 588 -19.93 -65.71 12.63
CA SER A 588 -20.76 -66.31 11.58
C SER A 588 -22.11 -65.62 11.37
N ARG A 589 -22.54 -64.78 12.32
CA ARG A 589 -23.79 -63.98 12.25
C ARG A 589 -23.54 -62.48 12.04
N LEU A 590 -22.31 -62.11 11.69
CA LEU A 590 -21.88 -60.72 11.56
C LEU A 590 -22.78 -59.88 10.65
N LEU A 591 -23.17 -60.40 9.48
CA LEU A 591 -24.07 -59.69 8.55
C LEU A 591 -25.52 -59.57 9.03
N VAL A 592 -25.97 -60.41 9.97
CA VAL A 592 -27.34 -60.41 10.49
C VAL A 592 -27.46 -59.55 11.76
N ASP A 593 -26.44 -59.58 12.60
CA ASP A 593 -26.40 -58.82 13.86
C ASP A 593 -25.88 -57.38 13.67
N SER A 594 -25.25 -57.08 12.52
CA SER A 594 -24.76 -55.73 12.21
C SER A 594 -25.90 -54.74 11.98
N LYS A 595 -25.90 -53.64 12.74
CA LYS A 595 -26.90 -52.56 12.66
C LYS A 595 -26.51 -51.49 11.65
N ILE A 596 -26.00 -51.92 10.49
CA ILE A 596 -25.51 -51.01 9.44
C ILE A 596 -26.61 -50.07 8.96
N SER A 597 -27.83 -50.57 8.74
CA SER A 597 -28.98 -49.74 8.32
C SER A 597 -29.31 -48.61 9.31
N LEU A 598 -29.13 -48.86 10.61
CA LEU A 598 -29.34 -47.86 11.65
C LEU A 598 -28.23 -46.80 11.65
N GLY A 599 -26.97 -47.21 11.45
CA GLY A 599 -25.84 -46.31 11.28
C GLY A 599 -26.00 -45.40 10.06
N VAL A 600 -26.38 -45.97 8.91
CA VAL A 600 -26.65 -45.21 7.68
C VAL A 600 -27.80 -44.21 7.88
N ALA A 601 -28.92 -44.66 8.46
CA ALA A 601 -30.07 -43.79 8.72
C ALA A 601 -29.70 -42.65 9.69
N GLY A 602 -28.92 -42.94 10.73
CA GLY A 602 -28.42 -41.95 11.67
C GLY A 602 -27.61 -40.85 10.99
N ILE A 603 -26.68 -41.23 10.11
CA ILE A 603 -25.84 -40.28 9.37
C ILE A 603 -26.66 -39.46 8.38
N LEU A 604 -27.61 -40.09 7.67
CA LEU A 604 -28.53 -39.37 6.78
C LEU A 604 -29.37 -38.33 7.55
N ILE A 605 -29.81 -38.63 8.78
CA ILE A 605 -30.54 -37.68 9.62
C ILE A 605 -29.66 -36.48 10.00
N VAL A 606 -28.40 -36.72 10.38
CA VAL A 606 -27.43 -35.66 10.68
C VAL A 606 -27.19 -34.77 9.45
N LEU A 607 -26.89 -35.37 8.30
CA LEU A 607 -26.66 -34.61 7.06
C LEU A 607 -27.91 -33.83 6.63
N SER A 608 -29.09 -34.43 6.79
CA SER A 608 -30.36 -33.75 6.53
C SER A 608 -30.57 -32.56 7.46
N SER A 609 -30.17 -32.65 8.72
CA SER A 609 -30.22 -31.53 9.68
C SER A 609 -29.33 -30.36 9.24
N VAL A 610 -28.09 -30.65 8.80
CA VAL A 610 -27.19 -29.65 8.23
C VAL A 610 -27.81 -28.99 6.99
N ALA A 611 -28.32 -29.79 6.05
CA ALA A 611 -28.98 -29.28 4.85
C ALA A 611 -30.21 -28.42 5.16
N CYS A 612 -31.02 -28.80 6.16
CA CYS A 612 -32.17 -28.01 6.60
C CYS A 612 -31.75 -26.66 7.19
N SER A 613 -30.71 -26.64 8.05
CA SER A 613 -30.18 -25.42 8.63
C SER A 613 -29.69 -24.46 7.55
N LEU A 614 -28.85 -24.95 6.63
CA LEU A 614 -28.33 -24.16 5.51
C LEU A 614 -29.45 -23.68 4.58
N GLY A 615 -30.45 -24.51 4.32
CA GLY A 615 -31.61 -24.14 3.50
C GLY A 615 -32.50 -23.06 4.14
N ILE A 616 -32.77 -23.14 5.45
CA ILE A 616 -33.51 -22.11 6.18
C ILE A 616 -32.76 -20.78 6.14
N PHE A 617 -31.45 -20.77 6.40
CA PHE A 617 -30.67 -19.53 6.34
C PHE A 617 -30.56 -18.98 4.91
N SER A 618 -30.54 -19.84 3.90
CA SER A 618 -30.61 -19.44 2.49
C SER A 618 -31.96 -18.80 2.14
N TYR A 619 -33.08 -19.29 2.69
CA TYR A 619 -34.39 -18.64 2.54
C TYR A 619 -34.43 -17.24 3.14
N VAL A 620 -33.76 -17.04 4.28
CA VAL A 620 -33.65 -15.72 4.93
C VAL A 620 -32.73 -14.79 4.11
N GLY A 621 -31.90 -15.34 3.22
CA GLY A 621 -30.98 -14.59 2.37
C GLY A 621 -29.63 -14.31 3.03
N ILE A 622 -29.26 -15.07 4.06
CA ILE A 622 -27.93 -14.97 4.68
C ILE A 622 -26.92 -15.69 3.80
N PRO A 623 -25.84 -15.02 3.33
CA PRO A 623 -24.82 -15.68 2.53
C PRO A 623 -24.03 -16.68 3.36
N LEU A 624 -23.64 -17.78 2.72
CA LEU A 624 -22.75 -18.79 3.29
C LEU A 624 -21.29 -18.44 3.01
N THR A 625 -20.41 -18.93 3.86
CA THR A 625 -18.96 -18.82 3.70
C THR A 625 -18.34 -20.20 3.52
N LEU A 626 -17.14 -20.27 2.92
CA LEU A 626 -16.40 -21.53 2.78
C LEU A 626 -16.16 -22.20 4.15
N ILE A 627 -15.85 -21.41 5.18
CA ILE A 627 -15.62 -21.87 6.56
C ILE A 627 -16.86 -22.58 7.12
N VAL A 628 -18.06 -22.04 6.86
CA VAL A 628 -19.32 -22.64 7.32
C VAL A 628 -19.57 -24.00 6.65
N ILE A 629 -19.29 -24.10 5.34
CA ILE A 629 -19.47 -25.34 4.58
C ILE A 629 -18.52 -26.44 5.08
N GLU A 630 -17.32 -26.07 5.52
CA GLU A 630 -16.30 -27.00 6.01
C GLU A 630 -16.55 -27.44 7.46
N VAL A 631 -16.76 -26.49 8.38
CA VAL A 631 -16.74 -26.75 9.84
C VAL A 631 -18.08 -27.28 10.37
N ILE A 632 -19.21 -26.78 9.85
CA ILE A 632 -20.54 -27.11 10.41
C ILE A 632 -20.88 -28.60 10.27
N PRO A 633 -20.66 -29.27 9.12
CA PRO A 633 -20.96 -30.69 8.99
C PRO A 633 -20.19 -31.55 10.01
N PHE A 634 -18.94 -31.18 10.32
CA PHE A 634 -18.10 -31.91 11.26
C PHE A 634 -18.63 -31.79 12.69
N LEU A 635 -18.94 -30.57 13.14
CA LEU A 635 -19.45 -30.30 14.47
C LEU A 635 -20.81 -30.98 14.70
N VAL A 636 -21.73 -30.86 13.74
CA VAL A 636 -23.06 -31.46 13.85
C VAL A 636 -23.00 -32.98 13.79
N LEU A 637 -22.09 -33.56 13.00
CA LEU A 637 -21.87 -35.01 13.00
C LEU A 637 -21.36 -35.52 14.35
N ALA A 638 -20.40 -34.84 14.97
CA ALA A 638 -19.87 -35.26 16.27
C ALA A 638 -20.96 -35.33 17.35
N VAL A 639 -21.78 -34.28 17.46
CA VAL A 639 -22.89 -34.23 18.43
C VAL A 639 -24.03 -35.19 18.06
N GLY A 640 -24.37 -35.28 16.78
CA GLY A 640 -25.46 -36.12 16.29
C GLY A 640 -25.18 -37.61 16.51
N VAL A 641 -23.96 -38.05 16.23
CA VAL A 641 -23.53 -39.44 16.40
C VAL A 641 -23.55 -39.85 17.87
N ASP A 642 -23.04 -39.01 18.78
CA ASP A 642 -23.05 -39.32 20.22
C ASP A 642 -24.46 -39.60 20.76
N ASN A 643 -25.43 -38.74 20.41
CA ASN A 643 -26.83 -38.93 20.80
C ASN A 643 -27.42 -40.24 20.27
N ILE A 644 -27.10 -40.62 19.03
CA ILE A 644 -27.54 -41.89 18.44
C ILE A 644 -26.90 -43.06 19.19
N PHE A 645 -25.60 -42.99 19.49
CA PHE A 645 -24.89 -44.03 20.23
C PHE A 645 -25.48 -44.24 21.62
N ILE A 646 -25.72 -43.17 22.37
CA ILE A 646 -26.32 -43.25 23.71
C ILE A 646 -27.71 -43.92 23.64
N LEU A 647 -28.57 -43.50 22.71
CA LEU A 647 -29.92 -44.05 22.57
C LEU A 647 -29.90 -45.55 22.19
N VAL A 648 -29.04 -45.95 21.27
CA VAL A 648 -28.97 -47.34 20.78
C VAL A 648 -28.33 -48.25 21.82
N GLN A 649 -27.23 -47.83 22.45
CA GLN A 649 -26.56 -48.65 23.46
C GLN A 649 -27.41 -48.80 24.72
N THR A 650 -28.12 -47.76 25.15
CA THR A 650 -29.06 -47.88 26.28
C THR A 650 -30.16 -48.88 25.94
N TYR A 651 -30.78 -48.79 24.75
CA TYR A 651 -31.77 -49.78 24.31
C TYR A 651 -31.22 -51.21 24.28
N GLN A 652 -30.00 -51.43 23.81
CA GLN A 652 -29.38 -52.76 23.74
C GLN A 652 -29.01 -53.34 25.11
N ARG A 653 -28.68 -52.50 26.10
CA ARG A 653 -28.33 -52.93 27.47
C ARG A 653 -29.54 -53.30 28.31
N TRP A 654 -30.74 -52.86 27.93
CA TRP A 654 -31.95 -53.23 28.65
C TRP A 654 -32.30 -54.70 28.39
N PRO A 655 -32.48 -55.53 29.43
CA PRO A 655 -32.84 -56.92 29.25
C PRO A 655 -34.24 -57.02 28.61
N PRO A 656 -34.46 -57.94 27.65
CA PRO A 656 -35.80 -58.20 27.14
C PRO A 656 -36.65 -58.75 28.29
N VAL A 657 -37.86 -58.18 28.44
CA VAL A 657 -38.89 -58.63 29.39
C VAL A 657 -39.47 -59.96 28.94
#